data_AF-A0A7V1D6S1-F1
#
_entry.id   AF-A0A7V1D6S1-F1
#
_cell.length_a   1.000
_cell.length_b   1.000
_cell.length_c   1.000
_cell.angle_alpha   90.00
_cell.angle_beta   90.00
_cell.angle_gamma   90.00
#
_symmetry.space_group_name_H-M   'P 1'
#
loop_
_entity.id
_entity.type
_entity.pdbx_description
1 polymer ?
#
loop_
_entity_poly.entity_id
_entity_poly.type
_entity_poly.pdbx_seq_one_letter_code
_entity_poly.pdbx_strand_id
1 'polypeptide(L)'
;MLIDTHIHLDDPCYGKDRDAVIARAREEGVDYLIVVASDLESSKKCVKLAEEFDSLYATVGIHPHEAKTADKDTYLRLKELAKCKKVVAIGEIGLDYHYNHSPKEVQREVFRNQIRLAKKLTLPIIIHHREALPDVIEIVKQEKIKEGVFHCFSGSLEEAEEVISLGFYVSIAGPVTFKNAKRLQELVKELPLDKLLIETDGPYLSPHPFRGKRNESAYLKYIAEKIAELRNLTLEEIAQKTTENAKKLFRLEYSSILKDLNERQKEAVKWVQSPVLILSGPGSGKTRVITHRIAYLIKELGVDPFNILAVTFTNKAANEMKERVAKLLKKEYRDIWIATFHSTCARILRHDIYRIGFDRNFVIYDDLDQLNLIKECLKELDIDPKEYRAPAFASAICRAKENLIDYQSYLIYTKTREDFYREMASRVYEHYQKKLFKNNALDFDDLIMKTVELFREKPEVLEKYQERFIHILVDEYQDTNHAQYAFTKLLASKYKNISVVGDEDQAIYKFRGADIRNILEFEKDYKDCHSVVFVLNMMENYRSTQPIIDLANNLIVYNEERCKDKGKIILPDEEKKPPSPGGLPPPRRQAGKRQKEKVPAPVLQALPNEFEEAEYVVDEARRLHKKERIPYHDMAVFYRVNAQSRVLEDAFRKTRIPYNVVGALGFYEHREIKDILAYLRVLVNSKDSLSLKRIMNVPPRGIGKVTVQRIVDFANKNKITLWEGIRKVEKMNNLSPRTEWLVKNFRNLIFKYMELAKSLGVGELIKKLIKEIGYIKRLEKEDTFTSEMRIENLKELMDAANQFEEKSEDKSTQAFLEDVSLISEVDTWDDKAKAVTLMTLHNAKGLEFDTVFITGMEEGFLPHSNAFSEERELEEERRLCYVGITRAKKHLYLTYTDRRRLYGNTYWGLASRFIAEAGVEGEAVFIPRGEKFKVGVTIIHPEFGKGKIIKATGFGEDRKVEVVFTGGKRKKLAVKYANLQRI
;
A
#
# COMPACT_ATOMS: atom_id res chain seq x y z
N MET A 1 25.20 4.14 -11.86
CA MET A 1 26.01 3.28 -11.00
C MET A 1 27.33 3.03 -11.69
N LEU A 2 28.38 3.59 -11.10
CA LEU A 2 29.79 3.34 -11.41
C LEU A 2 30.46 2.78 -10.15
N ILE A 3 31.57 2.08 -10.35
CA ILE A 3 32.44 1.60 -9.26
C ILE A 3 33.82 2.21 -9.47
N ASP A 4 34.31 2.95 -8.49
CA ASP A 4 35.69 3.42 -8.47
C ASP A 4 36.59 2.28 -8.01
N THR A 5 37.37 1.71 -8.93
CA THR A 5 38.16 0.51 -8.64
C THR A 5 39.48 0.79 -7.92
N HIS A 6 39.87 2.06 -7.77
CA HIS A 6 41.10 2.45 -7.09
C HIS A 6 41.03 3.88 -6.51
N ILE A 7 41.06 4.00 -5.19
CA ILE A 7 41.21 5.29 -4.48
C ILE A 7 41.93 5.13 -3.12
N HIS A 8 42.81 6.07 -2.78
CA HIS A 8 43.52 6.13 -1.49
C HIS A 8 42.78 7.01 -0.47
N LEU A 9 41.59 6.58 -0.05
CA LEU A 9 40.73 7.34 0.88
C LEU A 9 41.27 7.35 2.33
N ASP A 10 42.25 6.51 2.63
CA ASP A 10 43.01 6.49 3.88
C ASP A 10 44.09 7.59 3.94
N ASP A 11 44.39 8.26 2.82
CA ASP A 11 45.33 9.37 2.76
C ASP A 11 44.89 10.51 3.70
N PRO A 12 45.82 11.09 4.49
CA PRO A 12 45.51 12.17 5.42
C PRO A 12 44.80 13.38 4.79
N CYS A 13 44.97 13.63 3.49
CA CYS A 13 44.35 14.76 2.79
C CYS A 13 42.81 14.68 2.77
N TYR A 14 42.21 13.50 2.95
CA TYR A 14 40.76 13.31 3.06
C TYR A 14 40.26 13.30 4.51
N GLY A 15 41.16 13.31 5.51
CA GLY A 15 40.79 13.05 6.90
C GLY A 15 39.74 14.00 7.50
N LYS A 16 39.59 15.22 6.98
CA LYS A 16 38.63 16.22 7.48
C LYS A 16 37.26 16.19 6.77
N ASP A 17 37.19 15.66 5.56
CA ASP A 17 36.02 15.75 4.70
C ASP A 17 35.65 14.43 3.98
N ARG A 18 36.17 13.30 4.48
CA ARG A 18 35.96 11.96 3.89
C ARG A 18 34.48 11.64 3.65
N ASP A 19 33.63 11.84 4.65
CA ASP A 19 32.20 11.53 4.55
C ASP A 19 31.53 12.36 3.45
N ALA A 20 31.95 13.62 3.32
CA ALA A 20 31.47 14.52 2.27
C ALA A 20 31.98 14.10 0.88
N VAL A 21 33.20 13.56 0.77
CA VAL A 21 33.73 12.98 -0.46
C VAL A 21 32.91 11.76 -0.91
N ILE A 22 32.60 10.86 0.04
CA ILE A 22 31.76 9.67 -0.24
C ILE A 22 30.35 10.10 -0.66
N ALA A 23 29.76 11.08 0.02
CA ALA A 23 28.44 11.61 -0.33
C ALA A 23 28.41 12.20 -1.75
N ARG A 24 29.40 13.04 -2.10
CA ARG A 24 29.52 13.62 -3.46
C ARG A 24 29.69 12.54 -4.53
N ALA A 25 30.46 11.49 -4.25
CA ALA A 25 30.61 10.37 -5.18
C ALA A 25 29.26 9.72 -5.48
N ARG A 26 28.44 9.52 -4.45
CA ARG A 26 27.10 8.93 -4.56
C ARG A 26 26.13 9.82 -5.35
N GLU A 27 26.18 11.13 -5.14
CA GLU A 27 25.39 12.12 -5.89
C GLU A 27 25.70 12.09 -7.40
N GLU A 28 26.96 11.87 -7.77
CA GLU A 28 27.39 11.72 -9.17
C GLU A 28 27.23 10.29 -9.73
N GLY A 29 26.58 9.39 -8.98
CA GLY A 29 26.25 8.02 -9.42
C GLY A 29 27.40 7.01 -9.31
N VAL A 30 28.42 7.30 -8.49
CA VAL A 30 29.50 6.38 -8.10
C VAL A 30 29.13 5.75 -6.76
N ASP A 31 28.59 4.54 -6.80
CA ASP A 31 27.92 3.92 -5.66
C ASP A 31 28.87 3.09 -4.78
N TYR A 32 29.97 2.61 -5.35
CA TYR A 32 30.97 1.78 -4.66
C TYR A 32 32.38 2.24 -4.95
N LEU A 33 33.24 2.13 -3.93
CA LEU A 33 34.64 2.49 -4.01
C LEU A 33 35.49 1.36 -3.42
N ILE A 34 36.58 1.02 -4.11
CA ILE A 34 37.61 0.11 -3.59
C ILE A 34 38.73 0.98 -3.04
N VAL A 35 38.85 1.01 -1.71
CA VAL A 35 39.87 1.77 -0.99
C VAL A 35 41.14 0.95 -0.93
N VAL A 36 42.21 1.48 -1.52
CA VAL A 36 43.42 0.72 -1.80
C VAL A 36 44.51 1.03 -0.77
N ALA A 37 45.05 -0.02 -0.16
CA ALA A 37 46.08 0.08 0.86
C ALA A 37 47.50 0.05 0.29
N SER A 38 48.41 0.81 0.90
CA SER A 38 49.81 0.92 0.48
C SER A 38 50.81 0.24 1.42
N ASP A 39 50.43 0.01 2.67
CA ASP A 39 51.25 -0.69 3.68
C ASP A 39 50.35 -1.35 4.74
N LEU A 40 50.95 -1.90 5.81
CA LEU A 40 50.21 -2.57 6.88
C LEU A 40 49.30 -1.62 7.69
N GLU A 41 49.73 -0.39 7.96
CA GLU A 41 48.92 0.58 8.74
C GLU A 41 47.79 1.15 7.88
N SER A 42 48.07 1.44 6.62
CA SER A 42 47.09 1.75 5.58
C SER A 42 46.08 0.61 5.43
N SER A 43 46.52 -0.65 5.37
CA SER A 43 45.63 -1.83 5.30
C SER A 43 44.65 -1.90 6.48
N LYS A 44 45.11 -1.60 7.71
CA LYS A 44 44.20 -1.53 8.88
C LYS A 44 43.16 -0.42 8.74
N LYS A 45 43.58 0.76 8.26
CA LYS A 45 42.68 1.91 8.04
C LYS A 45 41.64 1.60 6.96
N CYS A 46 42.05 1.03 5.83
CA CYS A 46 41.16 0.66 4.73
C CYS A 46 40.12 -0.37 5.18
N VAL A 47 40.53 -1.40 5.91
CA VAL A 47 39.60 -2.41 6.46
C VAL A 47 38.60 -1.76 7.41
N LYS A 48 39.06 -0.90 8.32
CA LYS A 48 38.18 -0.17 9.24
C LYS A 48 37.19 0.73 8.49
N LEU A 49 37.64 1.44 7.45
CA LEU A 49 36.76 2.26 6.61
C LEU A 49 35.72 1.42 5.87
N ALA A 50 36.09 0.24 5.37
CA ALA A 50 35.16 -0.65 4.68
C ALA A 50 34.13 -1.32 5.61
N GLU A 51 34.46 -1.47 6.90
CA GLU A 51 33.52 -1.88 7.94
C GLU A 51 32.58 -0.74 8.37
N GLU A 52 33.06 0.51 8.34
CA GLU A 52 32.29 1.70 8.69
C GLU A 52 31.29 2.11 7.59
N PHE A 53 31.66 1.92 6.31
CA PHE A 53 30.82 2.34 5.17
C PHE A 53 30.44 1.17 4.27
N ASP A 54 29.14 0.92 4.14
CA ASP A 54 28.58 -0.14 3.29
C ASP A 54 28.99 -0.04 1.81
N SER A 55 29.22 1.19 1.31
CA SER A 55 29.65 1.48 -0.06
C SER A 55 31.14 1.25 -0.32
N LEU A 56 31.92 0.95 0.72
CA LEU A 56 33.36 0.75 0.59
C LEU A 56 33.73 -0.73 0.66
N TYR A 57 34.73 -1.08 -0.12
CA TYR A 57 35.49 -2.31 -0.04
C TYR A 57 36.96 -1.96 0.14
N ALA A 58 37.73 -2.84 0.77
CA ALA A 58 39.14 -2.61 1.05
C ALA A 58 40.03 -3.57 0.26
N THR A 59 41.27 -3.15 0.06
CA THR A 59 42.36 -4.07 -0.23
C THR A 59 43.35 -4.09 0.93
N VAL A 60 44.22 -5.10 0.93
CA VAL A 60 45.37 -5.14 1.83
C VAL A 60 46.61 -5.46 1.01
N GLY A 61 47.73 -4.84 1.33
CA GLY A 61 48.94 -5.01 0.53
C GLY A 61 50.08 -4.11 0.97
N ILE A 62 51.21 -4.30 0.29
CA ILE A 62 52.44 -3.52 0.44
C ILE A 62 52.83 -3.02 -0.94
N HIS A 63 52.76 -1.70 -1.08
CA HIS A 63 53.15 -0.97 -2.27
C HIS A 63 54.66 -1.13 -2.53
N PRO A 64 55.11 -1.10 -3.80
CA PRO A 64 56.53 -1.27 -4.15
C PRO A 64 57.47 -0.29 -3.44
N HIS A 65 57.00 0.94 -3.15
CA HIS A 65 57.77 1.92 -2.38
C HIS A 65 58.09 1.46 -0.96
N GLU A 66 57.17 0.73 -0.33
CA GLU A 66 57.29 0.26 1.05
C GLU A 66 57.85 -1.17 1.16
N ALA A 67 58.24 -1.79 0.04
CA ALA A 67 58.71 -3.17 0.01
C ALA A 67 59.85 -3.48 1.00
N LYS A 68 60.75 -2.54 1.27
CA LYS A 68 61.84 -2.69 2.27
C LYS A 68 61.36 -2.86 3.71
N THR A 69 60.12 -2.49 4.01
CA THR A 69 59.53 -2.61 5.35
C THR A 69 58.87 -3.96 5.60
N ALA A 70 58.72 -4.78 4.55
CA ALA A 70 58.01 -6.05 4.61
C ALA A 70 58.84 -7.13 5.33
N ASP A 71 58.31 -7.67 6.42
CA ASP A 71 58.88 -8.80 7.14
C ASP A 71 57.88 -9.96 7.28
N LYS A 72 58.29 -11.04 7.95
CA LYS A 72 57.43 -12.23 8.15
C LYS A 72 56.16 -11.92 8.96
N ASP A 73 56.24 -11.04 9.95
CA ASP A 73 55.09 -10.66 10.79
C ASP A 73 54.06 -9.86 9.99
N THR A 74 54.53 -9.02 9.08
CA THR A 74 53.69 -8.23 8.17
C THR A 74 52.76 -9.12 7.37
N TYR A 75 53.25 -10.20 6.75
CA TYR A 75 52.40 -11.12 5.97
C TYR A 75 51.38 -11.88 6.82
N LEU A 76 51.70 -12.21 8.09
CA LEU A 76 50.76 -12.83 9.00
C LEU A 76 49.59 -11.89 9.32
N ARG A 77 49.89 -10.61 9.57
CA ARG A 77 48.87 -9.60 9.85
C ARG A 77 48.03 -9.26 8.61
N LEU A 78 48.64 -9.14 7.44
CA LEU A 78 47.92 -8.95 6.18
C LEU A 78 46.98 -10.13 5.91
N LYS A 79 47.43 -11.37 6.16
CA LYS A 79 46.57 -12.56 6.05
C LYS A 79 45.38 -12.52 6.99
N GLU A 80 45.54 -12.00 8.21
CA GLU A 80 44.44 -11.87 9.16
C GLU A 80 43.43 -10.82 8.72
N LEU A 81 43.90 -9.64 8.31
CA LEU A 81 43.05 -8.57 7.78
C LEU A 81 42.28 -9.03 6.53
N ALA A 82 42.92 -9.80 5.65
CA ALA A 82 42.31 -10.32 4.43
C ALA A 82 41.18 -11.33 4.66
N LYS A 83 40.94 -11.80 5.89
CA LYS A 83 39.76 -12.62 6.23
C LYS A 83 38.48 -11.80 6.34
N CYS A 84 38.58 -10.47 6.49
CA CYS A 84 37.40 -9.61 6.53
C CYS A 84 36.66 -9.71 5.19
N LYS A 85 35.34 -9.95 5.23
CA LYS A 85 34.51 -10.11 4.01
C LYS A 85 34.53 -8.88 3.08
N LYS A 86 34.87 -7.72 3.63
CA LYS A 86 34.99 -6.45 2.90
C LYS A 86 36.35 -6.29 2.20
N VAL A 87 37.31 -7.18 2.44
CA VAL A 87 38.58 -7.20 1.71
C VAL A 87 38.42 -8.02 0.43
N VAL A 88 38.55 -7.34 -0.71
CA VAL A 88 38.19 -7.90 -2.02
C VAL A 88 39.38 -8.19 -2.94
N ALA A 89 40.58 -7.70 -2.58
CA ALA A 89 41.80 -7.93 -3.33
C ALA A 89 43.06 -7.78 -2.46
N ILE A 90 44.18 -8.35 -2.94
CA ILE A 90 45.51 -8.00 -2.44
C ILE A 90 46.10 -6.92 -3.36
N GLY A 91 46.35 -5.74 -2.81
CA GLY A 91 46.66 -4.54 -3.58
C GLY A 91 46.81 -3.33 -2.66
N GLU A 92 47.56 -2.30 -3.03
CA GLU A 92 48.31 -2.12 -4.28
C GLU A 92 49.69 -2.80 -4.18
N ILE A 93 50.03 -3.67 -5.14
CA ILE A 93 51.30 -4.44 -5.16
C ILE A 93 51.95 -4.36 -6.54
N GLY A 94 53.27 -4.60 -6.67
CA GLY A 94 53.90 -4.64 -8.00
C GLY A 94 55.36 -4.21 -8.03
N LEU A 95 55.76 -3.43 -9.03
CA LEU A 95 57.14 -2.92 -9.21
C LEU A 95 57.17 -1.46 -9.69
N ASP A 96 57.97 -0.60 -9.04
CA ASP A 96 58.25 0.77 -9.48
C ASP A 96 59.77 0.95 -9.62
N TYR A 97 60.26 1.03 -10.86
CA TYR A 97 61.67 1.23 -11.19
C TYR A 97 62.04 2.68 -11.47
N HIS A 98 61.06 3.58 -11.51
CA HIS A 98 61.27 5.00 -11.78
C HIS A 98 61.72 5.74 -10.53
N TYR A 99 60.96 5.65 -9.43
CA TYR A 99 61.32 6.29 -8.16
C TYR A 99 62.24 5.42 -7.30
N ASN A 100 62.10 4.10 -7.41
CA ASN A 100 63.02 3.10 -6.83
C ASN A 100 63.30 3.31 -5.31
N HIS A 101 62.27 3.66 -4.53
CA HIS A 101 62.37 3.89 -3.07
C HIS A 101 62.75 2.65 -2.24
N SER A 102 62.62 1.47 -2.84
CA SER A 102 63.05 0.16 -2.32
C SER A 102 63.88 -0.57 -3.38
N PRO A 103 64.92 -1.34 -3.03
CA PRO A 103 65.75 -2.05 -4.01
C PRO A 103 64.95 -3.01 -4.90
N LYS A 104 65.27 -3.07 -6.20
CA LYS A 104 64.53 -3.88 -7.19
C LYS A 104 64.32 -5.34 -6.77
N GLU A 105 65.38 -6.00 -6.29
CA GLU A 105 65.27 -7.41 -5.86
C GLU A 105 64.32 -7.60 -4.67
N VAL A 106 64.29 -6.63 -3.74
CA VAL A 106 63.35 -6.65 -2.62
C VAL A 106 61.92 -6.46 -3.12
N GLN A 107 61.68 -5.52 -4.05
CA GLN A 107 60.36 -5.34 -4.66
C GLN A 107 59.88 -6.64 -5.35
N ARG A 108 60.76 -7.31 -6.13
CA ARG A 108 60.44 -8.57 -6.82
C ARG A 108 60.10 -9.69 -5.84
N GLU A 109 60.83 -9.81 -4.74
CA GLU A 109 60.55 -10.82 -3.71
C GLU A 109 59.22 -10.55 -2.99
N VAL A 110 58.98 -9.31 -2.57
CA VAL A 110 57.75 -8.88 -1.90
C VAL A 110 56.54 -9.07 -2.83
N PHE A 111 56.67 -8.72 -4.11
CA PHE A 111 55.60 -8.93 -5.09
C PHE A 111 55.25 -10.43 -5.24
N ARG A 112 56.24 -11.31 -5.37
CA ARG A 112 56.01 -12.77 -5.41
C ARG A 112 55.31 -13.28 -4.14
N ASN A 113 55.74 -12.82 -2.97
CA ASN A 113 55.14 -13.25 -1.70
C ASN A 113 53.67 -12.82 -1.57
N GLN A 114 53.33 -11.61 -2.03
CA GLN A 114 51.95 -11.12 -2.03
C GLN A 114 51.07 -11.84 -3.06
N ILE A 115 51.60 -12.18 -4.25
CA ILE A 115 50.88 -13.04 -5.21
C ILE A 115 50.56 -14.41 -4.58
N ARG A 116 51.53 -15.01 -3.88
CA ARG A 116 51.32 -16.31 -3.19
C ARG A 116 50.28 -16.19 -2.09
N LEU A 117 50.23 -15.06 -1.37
CA LEU A 117 49.19 -14.78 -0.38
C LEU A 117 47.81 -14.67 -1.05
N ALA A 118 47.69 -13.90 -2.12
CA ALA A 118 46.46 -13.73 -2.89
C ALA A 118 45.92 -15.08 -3.39
N LYS A 119 46.78 -15.93 -3.95
CA LYS A 119 46.42 -17.29 -4.38
C LYS A 119 45.92 -18.18 -3.24
N LYS A 120 46.54 -18.11 -2.07
CA LYS A 120 46.11 -18.90 -0.89
C LYS A 120 44.72 -18.47 -0.39
N LEU A 121 44.39 -17.20 -0.54
CA LEU A 121 43.10 -16.63 -0.13
C LEU A 121 42.07 -16.60 -1.27
N THR A 122 42.47 -17.05 -2.47
CA THR A 122 41.66 -16.98 -3.68
C THR A 122 41.21 -15.55 -4.00
N LEU A 123 42.02 -14.53 -3.68
CA LEU A 123 41.71 -13.12 -3.96
C LEU A 123 42.40 -12.65 -5.26
N PRO A 124 41.77 -11.76 -6.04
CA PRO A 124 42.42 -11.08 -7.14
C PRO A 124 43.51 -10.11 -6.64
N ILE A 125 44.37 -9.64 -7.55
CA ILE A 125 45.41 -8.65 -7.25
C ILE A 125 45.21 -7.32 -7.98
N ILE A 126 45.59 -6.21 -7.34
CA ILE A 126 45.70 -4.89 -7.99
C ILE A 126 47.18 -4.59 -8.17
N ILE A 127 47.60 -4.48 -9.44
CA ILE A 127 49.00 -4.37 -9.84
C ILE A 127 49.34 -2.92 -10.18
N HIS A 128 50.31 -2.38 -9.46
CA HIS A 128 51.05 -1.18 -9.82
C HIS A 128 52.26 -1.54 -10.68
N HIS A 129 52.51 -0.78 -11.73
CA HIS A 129 53.79 -0.84 -12.40
C HIS A 129 54.25 0.52 -12.92
N ARG A 130 55.56 0.77 -12.87
CA ARG A 130 56.18 1.93 -13.51
C ARG A 130 57.56 1.56 -14.03
N GLU A 131 57.75 1.70 -15.35
CA GLU A 131 58.98 1.31 -16.05
C GLU A 131 59.45 -0.13 -15.77
N ALA A 132 58.52 -1.03 -15.44
CA ALA A 132 58.80 -2.40 -14.97
C ALA A 132 57.88 -3.48 -15.56
N LEU A 133 57.11 -3.17 -16.62
CA LEU A 133 56.09 -4.08 -17.16
C LEU A 133 56.63 -5.47 -17.57
N PRO A 134 57.79 -5.60 -18.25
CA PRO A 134 58.33 -6.92 -18.60
C PRO A 134 58.57 -7.82 -17.38
N ASP A 135 59.14 -7.28 -16.31
CA ASP A 135 59.42 -8.01 -15.07
C ASP A 135 58.13 -8.39 -14.32
N VAL A 136 57.12 -7.50 -14.34
CA VAL A 136 55.81 -7.81 -13.77
C VAL A 136 55.16 -8.97 -14.51
N ILE A 137 55.16 -8.94 -15.85
CA ILE A 137 54.62 -10.02 -16.70
C ILE A 137 55.37 -11.33 -16.45
N GLU A 138 56.70 -11.29 -16.36
CA GLU A 138 57.53 -12.45 -16.04
C GLU A 138 57.12 -13.09 -14.71
N ILE A 139 57.00 -12.28 -13.64
CA ILE A 139 56.63 -12.74 -12.31
C ILE A 139 55.21 -13.31 -12.30
N VAL A 140 54.25 -12.64 -12.94
CA VAL A 140 52.85 -13.10 -13.05
C VAL A 140 52.77 -14.46 -13.76
N LYS A 141 53.51 -14.63 -14.87
CA LYS A 141 53.62 -15.91 -15.60
C LYS A 141 54.25 -17.01 -14.73
N GLN A 142 55.33 -16.69 -14.01
CA GLN A 142 56.02 -17.63 -13.12
C GLN A 142 55.15 -18.09 -11.94
N GLU A 143 54.47 -17.15 -11.27
CA GLU A 143 53.63 -17.45 -10.11
C GLU A 143 52.24 -17.98 -10.51
N LYS A 144 51.89 -17.98 -11.80
CA LYS A 144 50.64 -18.54 -12.36
C LYS A 144 49.37 -17.98 -11.72
N ILE A 145 49.34 -16.67 -11.45
CA ILE A 145 48.11 -15.97 -11.05
C ILE A 145 47.37 -15.48 -12.30
N LYS A 146 46.03 -15.59 -12.30
CA LYS A 146 45.19 -15.39 -13.50
C LYS A 146 44.10 -14.33 -13.32
N GLU A 147 43.95 -13.78 -12.11
CA GLU A 147 42.87 -12.85 -11.77
C GLU A 147 43.48 -11.61 -11.11
N GLY A 148 43.29 -10.46 -11.74
CA GLY A 148 43.74 -9.17 -11.24
C GLY A 148 43.50 -8.04 -12.23
N VAL A 149 43.90 -6.84 -11.84
CA VAL A 149 43.83 -5.63 -12.66
C VAL A 149 45.18 -4.93 -12.66
N PHE A 150 45.59 -4.45 -13.83
CA PHE A 150 46.66 -3.45 -13.95
C PHE A 150 46.01 -2.08 -13.81
N HIS A 151 46.28 -1.43 -12.68
CA HIS A 151 45.74 -0.10 -12.42
C HIS A 151 46.59 0.96 -13.14
N CYS A 152 45.97 2.10 -13.40
CA CYS A 152 46.50 3.28 -14.06
C CYS A 152 47.29 2.93 -15.34
N PHE A 153 46.73 2.04 -16.17
CA PHE A 153 47.45 1.50 -17.31
C PHE A 153 47.65 2.56 -18.39
N SER A 154 48.91 2.71 -18.82
CA SER A 154 49.32 3.72 -19.81
C SER A 154 50.27 3.17 -20.88
N GLY A 155 50.32 1.84 -21.03
CA GLY A 155 51.12 1.15 -22.05
C GLY A 155 50.57 1.27 -23.47
N SER A 156 51.21 0.54 -24.39
CA SER A 156 50.77 0.30 -25.76
C SER A 156 49.61 -0.69 -25.85
N LEU A 157 48.98 -0.77 -27.03
CA LEU A 157 47.95 -1.76 -27.31
C LEU A 157 48.49 -3.19 -27.25
N GLU A 158 49.69 -3.43 -27.78
CA GLU A 158 50.37 -4.74 -27.73
C GLU A 158 50.61 -5.20 -26.28
N GLU A 159 51.06 -4.30 -25.41
CA GLU A 159 51.25 -4.56 -23.98
C GLU A 159 49.91 -4.85 -23.28
N ALA A 160 48.84 -4.14 -23.63
CA ALA A 160 47.51 -4.39 -23.09
C ALA A 160 46.95 -5.75 -23.52
N GLU A 161 47.11 -6.12 -24.80
CA GLU A 161 46.73 -7.42 -25.33
C GLU A 161 47.49 -8.56 -24.64
N GLU A 162 48.79 -8.38 -24.40
CA GLU A 162 49.57 -9.36 -23.65
C GLU A 162 49.02 -9.55 -22.22
N VAL A 163 48.77 -8.47 -21.49
CA VAL A 163 48.19 -8.50 -20.14
C VAL A 163 46.80 -9.16 -20.14
N ILE A 164 45.95 -8.81 -21.09
CA ILE A 164 44.60 -9.38 -21.22
C ILE A 164 44.65 -10.88 -21.52
N SER A 165 45.59 -11.33 -22.36
CA SER A 165 45.78 -12.74 -22.69
C SER A 165 46.13 -13.60 -21.47
N LEU A 166 46.73 -12.98 -20.44
CA LEU A 166 47.04 -13.61 -19.15
C LEU A 166 45.83 -13.67 -18.20
N GLY A 167 44.69 -13.10 -18.59
CA GLY A 167 43.43 -13.10 -17.85
C GLY A 167 43.12 -11.79 -17.12
N PHE A 168 44.02 -10.81 -17.14
CA PHE A 168 43.92 -9.58 -16.37
C PHE A 168 42.97 -8.56 -16.99
N TYR A 169 42.48 -7.66 -16.14
CA TYR A 169 41.76 -6.45 -16.51
C TYR A 169 42.72 -5.27 -16.61
N VAL A 170 42.31 -4.25 -17.35
CA VAL A 170 43.05 -2.98 -17.51
C VAL A 170 42.17 -1.86 -17.00
N SER A 171 42.66 -1.08 -16.04
CA SER A 171 41.95 0.09 -15.50
C SER A 171 42.49 1.39 -16.08
N ILE A 172 41.60 2.31 -16.42
CA ILE A 172 41.92 3.59 -17.05
C ILE A 172 41.57 4.74 -16.08
N ALA A 173 42.57 5.56 -15.79
CA ALA A 173 42.46 6.70 -14.89
C ALA A 173 42.25 8.04 -15.61
N GLY A 174 42.18 9.12 -14.82
CA GLY A 174 41.91 10.49 -15.28
C GLY A 174 42.73 11.04 -16.45
N PRO A 175 44.00 10.66 -16.69
CA PRO A 175 44.80 11.18 -17.80
C PRO A 175 44.20 10.96 -19.19
N VAL A 176 43.29 10.00 -19.38
CA VAL A 176 42.57 9.79 -20.65
C VAL A 176 41.80 11.04 -21.10
N THR A 177 41.39 11.88 -20.14
CA THR A 177 40.67 13.14 -20.39
C THR A 177 41.58 14.28 -20.86
N PHE A 178 42.90 14.11 -20.83
CA PHE A 178 43.84 15.17 -21.19
C PHE A 178 43.97 15.31 -22.71
N LYS A 179 43.96 16.55 -23.20
CA LYS A 179 44.10 16.86 -24.64
C LYS A 179 45.36 16.26 -25.29
N ASN A 180 46.44 16.09 -24.51
CA ASN A 180 47.73 15.62 -25.01
C ASN A 180 47.90 14.10 -24.88
N ALA A 181 46.95 13.38 -24.27
CA ALA A 181 47.04 11.94 -24.04
C ALA A 181 46.55 11.12 -25.26
N LYS A 182 46.94 11.52 -26.48
CA LYS A 182 46.44 10.90 -27.74
C LYS A 182 46.65 9.39 -27.78
N ARG A 183 47.84 8.92 -27.38
CA ARG A 183 48.18 7.49 -27.34
C ARG A 183 47.28 6.68 -26.41
N LEU A 184 46.96 7.22 -25.23
CA LEU A 184 46.05 6.59 -24.27
C LEU A 184 44.60 6.58 -24.80
N GLN A 185 44.19 7.66 -25.47
CA GLN A 185 42.87 7.73 -26.10
C GLN A 185 42.72 6.74 -27.26
N GLU A 186 43.78 6.53 -28.05
CA GLU A 186 43.81 5.50 -29.10
C GLU A 186 43.76 4.09 -28.52
N LEU A 187 44.52 3.80 -27.46
CA LEU A 187 44.43 2.53 -26.73
C LEU A 187 42.99 2.24 -26.29
N VAL A 188 42.35 3.22 -25.63
CA VAL A 188 41.00 3.06 -25.08
C VAL A 188 39.97 2.72 -26.16
N LYS A 189 40.14 3.19 -27.40
CA LYS A 189 39.23 2.89 -28.52
C LYS A 189 39.22 1.41 -28.87
N GLU A 190 40.38 0.77 -28.84
CA GLU A 190 40.57 -0.61 -29.28
C GLU A 190 40.44 -1.63 -28.13
N LEU A 191 40.57 -1.20 -26.87
CA LEU A 191 40.49 -2.10 -25.71
C LEU A 191 39.16 -2.90 -25.65
N PRO A 192 39.19 -4.22 -25.41
CA PRO A 192 37.98 -5.02 -25.20
C PRO A 192 37.15 -4.51 -24.00
N LEU A 193 35.86 -4.21 -24.21
CA LEU A 193 35.00 -3.64 -23.17
C LEU A 193 34.76 -4.58 -21.99
N ASP A 194 34.83 -5.89 -22.18
CA ASP A 194 34.71 -6.92 -21.14
C ASP A 194 35.98 -7.09 -20.29
N LYS A 195 37.04 -6.34 -20.62
CA LYS A 195 38.31 -6.28 -19.88
C LYS A 195 38.67 -4.88 -19.38
N LEU A 196 37.81 -3.91 -19.64
CA LEU A 196 37.99 -2.51 -19.25
C LEU A 196 37.41 -2.23 -17.85
N LEU A 197 38.21 -1.59 -17.01
CA LEU A 197 37.82 -0.98 -15.74
C LEU A 197 38.15 0.52 -15.76
N ILE A 198 37.60 1.25 -14.81
CA ILE A 198 37.84 2.68 -14.64
C ILE A 198 38.09 2.99 -13.17
N GLU A 199 38.87 4.03 -12.92
CA GLU A 199 39.22 4.46 -11.58
C GLU A 199 39.59 5.93 -11.53
N THR A 200 39.67 6.49 -10.33
CA THR A 200 40.19 7.84 -10.14
C THR A 200 41.67 7.87 -9.79
N ASP A 201 42.18 6.89 -9.03
CA ASP A 201 43.50 6.94 -8.40
C ASP A 201 43.67 8.18 -7.49
N GLY A 202 42.58 8.57 -6.81
CA GLY A 202 42.57 9.71 -5.91
C GLY A 202 43.48 9.51 -4.69
N PRO A 203 44.20 10.54 -4.21
CA PRO A 203 44.08 11.97 -4.53
C PRO A 203 44.82 12.45 -5.79
N TYR A 204 45.46 11.54 -6.51
CA TYR A 204 46.30 11.85 -7.67
C TYR A 204 45.49 11.88 -8.98
N LEU A 205 46.12 12.30 -10.08
CA LEU A 205 45.61 12.13 -11.45
C LEU A 205 44.22 12.72 -11.79
N SER A 206 43.87 13.88 -11.21
CA SER A 206 42.59 14.55 -11.45
C SER A 206 42.25 14.74 -12.94
N PRO A 207 41.08 14.28 -13.42
CA PRO A 207 40.67 14.42 -14.82
C PRO A 207 40.33 15.88 -15.17
N HIS A 208 40.28 16.20 -16.46
CA HIS A 208 39.74 17.47 -16.95
C HIS A 208 38.22 17.53 -16.70
N PRO A 209 37.66 18.64 -16.17
CA PRO A 209 38.24 19.98 -16.00
C PRO A 209 38.95 20.23 -14.64
N PHE A 210 39.09 19.24 -13.77
CA PHE A 210 39.64 19.38 -12.41
C PHE A 210 41.16 19.23 -12.31
N ARG A 211 41.87 19.26 -13.44
CA ARG A 211 43.33 19.09 -13.48
C ARG A 211 44.03 20.09 -12.53
N GLY A 212 44.88 19.56 -11.65
CA GLY A 212 45.61 20.34 -10.65
C GLY A 212 44.86 20.56 -9.31
N LYS A 213 43.61 20.11 -9.20
CA LYS A 213 42.89 20.00 -7.90
C LYS A 213 43.13 18.63 -7.27
N ARG A 214 42.78 18.45 -6.00
CA ARG A 214 42.74 17.13 -5.34
C ARG A 214 41.70 16.25 -6.06
N ASN A 215 42.08 15.04 -6.48
CA ASN A 215 41.14 14.13 -7.13
C ASN A 215 40.17 13.53 -6.11
N GLU A 216 39.02 13.05 -6.55
CA GLU A 216 38.04 12.34 -5.71
C GLU A 216 37.09 11.49 -6.56
N SER A 217 36.47 10.47 -5.97
CA SER A 217 35.63 9.50 -6.70
C SER A 217 34.46 10.12 -7.47
N ALA A 218 33.95 11.28 -7.06
CA ALA A 218 32.93 12.01 -7.83
C ALA A 218 33.39 12.34 -9.27
N TYR A 219 34.70 12.42 -9.50
CA TYR A 219 35.26 12.74 -10.82
C TYR A 219 35.31 11.54 -11.78
N LEU A 220 35.01 10.33 -11.31
CA LEU A 220 34.98 9.11 -12.13
C LEU A 220 34.00 9.23 -13.31
N LYS A 221 32.88 9.93 -13.11
CA LYS A 221 31.89 10.19 -14.16
C LYS A 221 32.49 10.85 -15.40
N TYR A 222 33.39 11.81 -15.24
CA TYR A 222 34.05 12.50 -16.35
C TYR A 222 34.99 11.57 -17.14
N ILE A 223 35.58 10.58 -16.45
CA ILE A 223 36.40 9.55 -17.09
C ILE A 223 35.50 8.64 -17.92
N ALA A 224 34.38 8.18 -17.36
CA ALA A 224 33.39 7.36 -18.05
C ALA A 224 32.77 8.08 -19.25
N GLU A 225 32.43 9.37 -19.12
CA GLU A 225 31.92 10.22 -20.21
C GLU A 225 32.95 10.34 -21.34
N LYS A 226 34.24 10.55 -21.01
CA LYS A 226 35.28 10.62 -22.03
C LYS A 226 35.48 9.30 -22.76
N ILE A 227 35.43 8.18 -22.05
CA ILE A 227 35.53 6.84 -22.65
C ILE A 227 34.31 6.59 -23.56
N ALA A 228 33.11 6.95 -23.12
CA ALA A 228 31.88 6.85 -23.91
C ALA A 228 31.99 7.65 -25.22
N GLU A 229 32.50 8.89 -25.15
CA GLU A 229 32.78 9.72 -26.33
C GLU A 229 33.79 9.05 -27.29
N LEU A 230 34.90 8.54 -26.77
CA LEU A 230 35.93 7.89 -27.59
C LEU A 230 35.43 6.60 -28.26
N ARG A 231 34.52 5.87 -27.61
CA ARG A 231 33.97 4.58 -28.06
C ARG A 231 32.70 4.70 -28.88
N ASN A 232 32.15 5.91 -29.03
CA ASN A 232 30.85 6.12 -29.64
C ASN A 232 29.74 5.26 -28.97
N LEU A 233 29.76 5.23 -27.63
CA LEU A 233 28.79 4.54 -26.79
C LEU A 233 28.15 5.54 -25.83
N THR A 234 27.04 5.14 -25.20
CA THR A 234 26.42 5.94 -24.14
C THR A 234 27.17 5.78 -22.82
N LEU A 235 27.03 6.78 -21.94
CA LEU A 235 27.56 6.71 -20.57
C LEU A 235 26.98 5.49 -19.82
N GLU A 236 25.71 5.16 -20.05
CA GLU A 236 25.03 4.03 -19.40
C GLU A 236 25.64 2.68 -19.82
N GLU A 237 25.98 2.51 -21.09
CA GLU A 237 26.64 1.28 -21.59
C GLU A 237 28.03 1.11 -20.99
N ILE A 238 28.84 2.17 -20.94
CA ILE A 238 30.16 2.14 -20.31
C ILE A 238 30.02 1.86 -18.81
N ALA A 239 29.09 2.53 -18.13
CA ALA A 239 28.86 2.35 -16.71
C ALA A 239 28.42 0.91 -16.40
N GLN A 240 27.51 0.35 -17.19
CA GLN A 240 27.06 -1.03 -17.04
C GLN A 240 28.24 -2.00 -17.21
N LYS A 241 29.02 -1.87 -18.29
CA LYS A 241 30.06 -2.84 -18.60
C LYS A 241 31.23 -2.82 -17.62
N THR A 242 31.72 -1.63 -17.30
CA THR A 242 32.80 -1.45 -16.31
C THR A 242 32.37 -1.93 -14.92
N THR A 243 31.10 -1.69 -14.55
CA THR A 243 30.54 -2.18 -13.29
C THR A 243 30.37 -3.70 -13.25
N GLU A 244 29.91 -4.33 -14.33
CA GLU A 244 29.84 -5.79 -14.46
C GLU A 244 31.23 -6.42 -14.32
N ASN A 245 32.23 -5.83 -14.96
CA ASN A 245 33.62 -6.26 -14.90
C ASN A 245 34.18 -6.15 -13.47
N ALA A 246 33.97 -5.01 -12.80
CA ALA A 246 34.43 -4.78 -11.43
C ALA A 246 33.79 -5.79 -10.47
N LYS A 247 32.47 -6.03 -10.60
CA LYS A 247 31.75 -7.03 -9.81
C LYS A 247 32.28 -8.44 -10.03
N LYS A 248 32.59 -8.80 -11.28
CA LYS A 248 33.13 -10.12 -11.61
C LYS A 248 34.53 -10.31 -11.04
N LEU A 249 35.41 -9.32 -11.19
CA LEU A 249 36.78 -9.38 -10.71
C LEU A 249 36.83 -9.42 -9.17
N PHE A 250 36.18 -8.46 -8.51
CA PHE A 250 36.28 -8.26 -7.06
C PHE A 250 35.19 -9.01 -6.27
N ARG A 251 34.30 -9.73 -6.95
CA ARG A 251 33.24 -10.56 -6.34
C ARG A 251 32.35 -9.76 -5.37
N LEU A 252 32.03 -8.52 -5.75
CA LEU A 252 31.31 -7.57 -4.91
C LEU A 252 29.87 -8.04 -4.69
N GLU A 253 29.47 -8.27 -3.43
CA GLU A 253 28.09 -8.58 -3.07
C GLU A 253 27.25 -7.30 -3.08
N TYR A 254 26.44 -7.14 -4.13
CA TYR A 254 25.44 -6.08 -4.20
C TYR A 254 24.05 -6.69 -4.09
N SER A 255 23.34 -6.38 -3.01
CA SER A 255 21.91 -6.71 -2.96
C SER A 255 21.17 -5.82 -3.95
N SER A 256 20.83 -6.38 -5.11
CA SER A 256 19.97 -5.73 -6.11
C SER A 256 18.61 -5.31 -5.52
N ILE A 257 18.21 -5.94 -4.42
CA ILE A 257 16.96 -5.66 -3.72
C ILE A 257 17.04 -4.31 -3.00
N LEU A 258 18.21 -3.87 -2.53
CA LEU A 258 18.33 -2.64 -1.74
C LEU A 258 18.61 -1.39 -2.58
N LYS A 259 18.80 -1.53 -3.90
CA LYS A 259 19.28 -0.46 -4.78
C LYS A 259 18.47 0.82 -4.73
N ASP A 260 17.16 0.67 -4.84
CA ASP A 260 16.28 1.81 -5.06
C ASP A 260 15.61 2.32 -3.78
N LEU A 261 16.09 1.87 -2.62
CA LEU A 261 15.58 2.25 -1.30
C LEU A 261 16.43 3.38 -0.68
N ASN A 262 15.79 4.28 0.06
CA ASN A 262 16.51 5.24 0.91
C ASN A 262 17.08 4.56 2.17
N GLU A 263 17.92 5.22 2.95
CA GLU A 263 18.59 4.59 4.10
C GLU A 263 17.60 4.12 5.19
N ARG A 264 16.51 4.85 5.44
CA ARG A 264 15.45 4.42 6.38
C ARG A 264 14.69 3.20 5.87
N GLN A 265 14.39 3.15 4.57
CA GLN A 265 13.76 1.99 3.96
C GLN A 265 14.70 0.78 3.97
N LYS A 266 16.01 0.97 3.75
CA LYS A 266 17.01 -0.10 3.87
C LYS A 266 17.09 -0.61 5.31
N GLU A 267 17.08 0.27 6.30
CA GLU A 267 17.04 -0.09 7.72
C GLU A 267 15.82 -1.00 8.00
N ALA A 268 14.63 -0.56 7.60
CA ALA A 268 13.39 -1.31 7.76
C ALA A 268 13.38 -2.67 7.03
N VAL A 269 14.07 -2.78 5.89
CA VAL A 269 14.19 -4.04 5.14
C VAL A 269 15.21 -4.99 5.79
N LYS A 270 16.37 -4.48 6.23
CA LYS A 270 17.47 -5.28 6.78
C LYS A 270 17.19 -5.80 8.19
N TRP A 271 16.40 -5.09 9.00
CA TRP A 271 16.22 -5.43 10.40
C TRP A 271 15.32 -6.66 10.60
N VAL A 272 15.87 -7.83 10.88
CA VAL A 272 15.09 -9.09 11.02
C VAL A 272 15.19 -9.75 12.40
N GLN A 273 15.89 -9.13 13.35
CA GLN A 273 16.24 -9.74 14.63
C GLN A 273 15.15 -9.64 15.70
N SER A 274 14.19 -8.72 15.55
CA SER A 274 13.13 -8.47 16.52
C SER A 274 11.86 -7.96 15.80
N PRO A 275 10.71 -7.87 16.50
CA PRO A 275 9.50 -7.25 15.96
C PRO A 275 9.79 -5.87 15.38
N VAL A 276 9.20 -5.56 14.22
CA VAL A 276 9.44 -4.28 13.54
C VAL A 276 8.15 -3.50 13.39
N LEU A 277 8.15 -2.25 13.86
CA LEU A 277 7.08 -1.29 13.61
C LEU A 277 7.58 -0.24 12.61
N ILE A 278 6.94 -0.16 11.45
CA ILE A 278 7.25 0.84 10.42
C ILE A 278 6.12 1.87 10.40
N LEU A 279 6.37 3.03 11.02
CA LEU A 279 5.47 4.17 10.99
C LEU A 279 5.84 5.08 9.83
N SER A 280 4.87 5.42 9.00
CA SER A 280 5.17 6.22 7.82
C SER A 280 3.97 7.03 7.36
N GLY A 281 4.22 8.17 6.71
CA GLY A 281 3.15 8.97 6.09
C GLY A 281 2.71 8.42 4.73
N PRO A 282 1.63 8.96 4.12
CA PRO A 282 1.25 8.69 2.74
C PRO A 282 2.41 8.93 1.77
N GLY A 283 2.52 8.09 0.74
CA GLY A 283 3.50 8.28 -0.34
C GLY A 283 4.96 8.00 0.04
N SER A 284 5.24 7.51 1.25
CA SER A 284 6.58 7.19 1.77
C SER A 284 7.14 5.83 1.29
N GLY A 285 6.34 5.03 0.59
CA GLY A 285 6.72 3.72 0.09
C GLY A 285 6.47 2.54 1.05
N LYS A 286 5.46 2.59 1.93
CA LYS A 286 5.01 1.46 2.79
C LYS A 286 5.06 0.09 2.12
N THR A 287 4.26 -0.09 1.06
CA THR A 287 4.15 -1.34 0.31
C THR A 287 5.46 -1.71 -0.38
N ARG A 288 6.28 -0.72 -0.74
CA ARG A 288 7.63 -0.95 -1.28
C ARG A 288 8.54 -1.58 -0.23
N VAL A 289 8.51 -1.09 1.00
CA VAL A 289 9.32 -1.66 2.09
C VAL A 289 8.91 -3.10 2.39
N ILE A 290 7.60 -3.40 2.48
CA ILE A 290 7.12 -4.77 2.70
C ILE A 290 7.59 -5.71 1.57
N THR A 291 7.38 -5.31 0.31
CA THR A 291 7.73 -6.16 -0.85
C THR A 291 9.23 -6.39 -0.97
N HIS A 292 10.05 -5.36 -0.71
CA HIS A 292 11.52 -5.50 -0.66
C HIS A 292 11.97 -6.34 0.54
N ARG A 293 11.31 -6.26 1.69
CA ARG A 293 11.60 -7.08 2.87
C ARG A 293 11.33 -8.56 2.60
N ILE A 294 10.20 -8.89 1.97
CA ILE A 294 9.92 -10.27 1.53
C ILE A 294 11.03 -10.77 0.59
N ALA A 295 11.39 -9.96 -0.42
CA ALA A 295 12.44 -10.33 -1.36
C ALA A 295 13.81 -10.52 -0.66
N TYR A 296 14.13 -9.66 0.31
CA TYR A 296 15.36 -9.71 1.09
C TYR A 296 15.44 -10.99 1.95
N LEU A 297 14.35 -11.34 2.64
CA LEU A 297 14.24 -12.59 3.42
C LEU A 297 14.55 -13.80 2.54
N ILE A 298 13.97 -13.87 1.34
CA ILE A 298 14.14 -15.01 0.44
C ILE A 298 15.54 -15.04 -0.17
N LYS A 299 16.00 -13.94 -0.76
CA LYS A 299 17.21 -13.94 -1.61
C LYS A 299 18.50 -13.77 -0.82
N GLU A 300 18.50 -12.92 0.21
CA GLU A 300 19.72 -12.57 0.96
C GLU A 300 19.85 -13.41 2.23
N LEU A 301 18.72 -13.71 2.89
CA LEU A 301 18.71 -14.52 4.12
C LEU A 301 18.37 -15.99 3.90
N GLY A 302 18.01 -16.39 2.67
CA GLY A 302 17.72 -17.79 2.34
C GLY A 302 16.49 -18.36 3.05
N VAL A 303 15.56 -17.50 3.47
CA VAL A 303 14.30 -17.93 4.10
C VAL A 303 13.44 -18.64 3.07
N ASP A 304 12.99 -19.85 3.41
CA ASP A 304 12.04 -20.60 2.59
C ASP A 304 10.74 -19.79 2.40
N PRO A 305 10.29 -19.52 1.15
CA PRO A 305 9.02 -18.84 0.88
C PRO A 305 7.80 -19.46 1.59
N PHE A 306 7.82 -20.76 1.87
CA PHE A 306 6.79 -21.46 2.65
C PHE A 306 6.62 -20.85 4.06
N ASN A 307 7.69 -20.24 4.59
CA ASN A 307 7.80 -19.70 5.94
C ASN A 307 7.31 -18.24 6.09
N ILE A 308 6.76 -17.64 5.04
CA ILE A 308 6.41 -16.22 4.98
C ILE A 308 4.90 -16.03 4.78
N LEU A 309 4.29 -15.23 5.67
CA LEU A 309 2.94 -14.72 5.57
C LEU A 309 2.95 -13.19 5.47
N ALA A 310 2.31 -12.64 4.45
CA ALA A 310 2.05 -11.22 4.30
C ALA A 310 0.53 -10.97 4.20
N VAL A 311 0.00 -10.14 5.08
CA VAL A 311 -1.44 -9.87 5.21
C VAL A 311 -1.75 -8.41 4.93
N THR A 312 -2.83 -8.16 4.19
CA THR A 312 -3.38 -6.81 3.91
C THR A 312 -4.92 -6.81 3.96
N PHE A 313 -5.56 -5.70 3.60
CA PHE A 313 -7.01 -5.52 3.71
C PHE A 313 -7.79 -5.80 2.41
N THR A 314 -7.19 -5.60 1.24
CA THR A 314 -7.87 -5.79 -0.06
C THR A 314 -7.15 -6.80 -0.95
N ASN A 315 -7.88 -7.48 -1.83
CA ASN A 315 -7.26 -8.44 -2.74
C ASN A 315 -6.39 -7.72 -3.78
N LYS A 316 -6.78 -6.51 -4.22
CA LYS A 316 -5.97 -5.66 -5.08
C LYS A 316 -4.59 -5.38 -4.47
N ALA A 317 -4.52 -4.98 -3.20
CA ALA A 317 -3.24 -4.74 -2.52
C ALA A 317 -2.40 -6.03 -2.39
N ALA A 318 -3.05 -7.17 -2.11
CA ALA A 318 -2.37 -8.47 -2.04
C ALA A 318 -1.78 -8.87 -3.40
N ASN A 319 -2.53 -8.71 -4.49
CA ASN A 319 -2.08 -9.04 -5.84
C ASN A 319 -0.97 -8.09 -6.32
N GLU A 320 -1.08 -6.80 -6.04
CA GLU A 320 -0.02 -5.83 -6.32
C GLU A 320 1.28 -6.19 -5.58
N MET A 321 1.19 -6.60 -4.31
CA MET A 321 2.35 -7.07 -3.56
C MET A 321 2.96 -8.33 -4.18
N LYS A 322 2.15 -9.31 -4.61
CA LYS A 322 2.63 -10.52 -5.31
C LYS A 322 3.42 -10.16 -6.56
N GLU A 323 2.86 -9.31 -7.42
CA GLU A 323 3.50 -8.89 -8.67
C GLU A 323 4.83 -8.18 -8.42
N ARG A 324 4.87 -7.28 -7.42
CA ARG A 324 6.10 -6.57 -7.02
C ARG A 324 7.17 -7.53 -6.51
N VAL A 325 6.82 -8.47 -5.63
CA VAL A 325 7.75 -9.48 -5.11
C VAL A 325 8.27 -10.37 -6.25
N ALA A 326 7.39 -10.83 -7.14
CA ALA A 326 7.77 -11.64 -8.30
C ALA A 326 8.75 -10.90 -9.22
N LYS A 327 8.53 -9.60 -9.46
CA LYS A 327 9.43 -8.74 -10.24
C LYS A 327 10.80 -8.58 -9.58
N LEU A 328 10.84 -8.34 -8.26
CA LEU A 328 12.09 -8.20 -7.51
C LEU A 328 12.92 -9.49 -7.51
N LEU A 329 12.26 -10.64 -7.42
CA LEU A 329 12.90 -11.95 -7.40
C LEU A 329 13.12 -12.54 -8.80
N LYS A 330 12.56 -11.91 -9.85
CA LYS A 330 12.52 -12.40 -11.25
C LYS A 330 11.94 -13.82 -11.37
N LYS A 331 11.10 -14.21 -10.41
CA LYS A 331 10.51 -15.54 -10.28
C LYS A 331 9.27 -15.44 -9.41
N GLU A 332 8.22 -16.16 -9.79
CA GLU A 332 7.05 -16.34 -8.95
C GLU A 332 7.26 -17.48 -7.95
N TYR A 333 6.86 -17.25 -6.71
CA TYR A 333 6.83 -18.26 -5.66
C TYR A 333 5.39 -18.53 -5.29
N ARG A 334 4.97 -19.79 -5.36
CA ARG A 334 3.60 -20.22 -5.04
C ARG A 334 3.40 -20.50 -3.55
N ASP A 335 4.48 -20.84 -2.85
CA ASP A 335 4.42 -21.26 -1.45
C ASP A 335 4.30 -20.10 -0.45
N ILE A 336 4.60 -18.87 -0.89
CA ILE A 336 4.42 -17.66 -0.09
C ILE A 336 2.95 -17.27 0.01
N TRP A 337 2.48 -16.97 1.22
CA TRP A 337 1.12 -16.49 1.43
C TRP A 337 1.11 -14.98 1.45
N ILE A 338 0.59 -14.37 0.38
CA ILE A 338 0.28 -12.94 0.30
C ILE A 338 -1.23 -12.82 0.07
N ALA A 339 -1.99 -12.42 1.07
CA ALA A 339 -3.46 -12.47 1.02
C ALA A 339 -4.12 -11.46 1.99
N THR A 340 -5.45 -11.39 1.97
CA THR A 340 -6.18 -10.63 3.00
C THR A 340 -6.32 -11.42 4.30
N PHE A 341 -6.68 -10.75 5.40
CA PHE A 341 -7.01 -11.41 6.67
C PHE A 341 -8.08 -12.49 6.48
N HIS A 342 -9.17 -12.13 5.80
CA HIS A 342 -10.30 -13.04 5.55
C HIS A 342 -9.90 -14.21 4.66
N SER A 343 -9.16 -13.98 3.57
CA SER A 343 -8.66 -15.08 2.71
C SER A 343 -7.73 -16.03 3.45
N THR A 344 -6.85 -15.49 4.29
CA THR A 344 -5.93 -16.29 5.11
C THR A 344 -6.71 -17.15 6.10
N CYS A 345 -7.66 -16.56 6.82
CA CYS A 345 -8.50 -17.26 7.79
C CYS A 345 -9.42 -18.29 7.12
N ALA A 346 -10.05 -17.95 5.99
CA ALA A 346 -10.85 -18.87 5.21
C ALA A 346 -10.03 -20.10 4.81
N ARG A 347 -8.81 -19.91 4.27
CA ARG A 347 -7.90 -21.01 3.91
C ARG A 347 -7.53 -21.90 5.10
N ILE A 348 -7.28 -21.32 6.27
CA ILE A 348 -7.02 -22.07 7.52
C ILE A 348 -8.26 -22.90 7.91
N LEU A 349 -9.43 -22.27 7.93
CA LEU A 349 -10.70 -22.90 8.29
C LEU A 349 -11.07 -24.01 7.31
N ARG A 350 -10.84 -23.83 5.99
CA ARG A 350 -11.05 -24.89 4.99
C ARG A 350 -10.32 -26.18 5.34
N HIS A 351 -9.14 -26.07 5.95
CA HIS A 351 -8.35 -27.24 6.33
C HIS A 351 -8.80 -27.82 7.68
N ASP A 352 -8.99 -26.97 8.69
CA ASP A 352 -8.99 -27.41 10.10
C ASP A 352 -10.29 -27.12 10.89
N ILE A 353 -11.29 -26.45 10.31
CA ILE A 353 -12.53 -26.05 11.04
C ILE A 353 -13.36 -27.23 11.56
N TYR A 354 -13.22 -28.42 10.98
CA TYR A 354 -13.93 -29.62 11.43
C TYR A 354 -13.60 -30.01 12.88
N ARG A 355 -12.46 -29.52 13.41
CA ARG A 355 -12.07 -29.70 14.81
C ARG A 355 -12.94 -28.91 15.80
N ILE A 356 -13.71 -27.93 15.33
CA ILE A 356 -14.67 -27.12 16.10
C ILE A 356 -16.13 -27.33 15.61
N GLY A 357 -16.40 -28.43 14.91
CA GLY A 357 -17.76 -28.91 14.65
C GLY A 357 -18.43 -28.44 13.34
N PHE A 358 -17.75 -27.69 12.48
CA PHE A 358 -18.25 -27.34 11.14
C PHE A 358 -17.76 -28.32 10.07
N ASP A 359 -18.43 -28.37 8.92
CA ASP A 359 -17.86 -29.07 7.76
C ASP A 359 -16.96 -28.12 6.96
N ARG A 360 -15.92 -28.66 6.31
CA ARG A 360 -14.92 -27.88 5.54
C ARG A 360 -15.52 -27.06 4.39
N ASN A 361 -16.67 -27.47 3.87
CA ASN A 361 -17.39 -26.85 2.75
C ASN A 361 -18.40 -25.78 3.21
N PHE A 362 -18.12 -25.07 4.30
CA PHE A 362 -19.00 -24.00 4.77
C PHE A 362 -19.23 -22.89 3.73
N VAL A 363 -20.41 -22.29 3.73
CA VAL A 363 -20.73 -21.15 2.85
C VAL A 363 -20.40 -19.85 3.57
N ILE A 364 -19.86 -18.87 2.84
CA ILE A 364 -19.63 -17.53 3.35
C ILE A 364 -20.86 -16.68 3.03
N TYR A 365 -21.51 -16.16 4.07
CA TYR A 365 -22.66 -15.26 3.95
C TYR A 365 -22.18 -13.81 3.84
N ASP A 366 -22.79 -13.08 2.91
CA ASP A 366 -22.58 -11.63 2.77
C ASP A 366 -23.54 -10.83 3.66
N ASP A 367 -23.46 -9.50 3.56
CA ASP A 367 -24.30 -8.57 4.33
C ASP A 367 -25.80 -8.79 4.10
N LEU A 368 -26.21 -9.11 2.86
CA LEU A 368 -27.61 -9.33 2.54
C LEU A 368 -28.13 -10.66 3.10
N ASP A 369 -27.32 -11.71 3.00
CA ASP A 369 -27.58 -13.02 3.60
C ASP A 369 -27.65 -12.92 5.12
N GLN A 370 -26.72 -12.21 5.75
CA GLN A 370 -26.73 -11.89 7.18
C GLN A 370 -28.03 -11.15 7.56
N LEU A 371 -28.38 -10.07 6.87
CA LEU A 371 -29.61 -9.32 7.14
C LEU A 371 -30.87 -10.17 6.98
N ASN A 372 -30.92 -11.06 5.98
CA ASN A 372 -32.05 -11.95 5.78
C ASN A 372 -32.15 -12.99 6.89
N LEU A 373 -31.03 -13.57 7.34
CA LEU A 373 -31.03 -14.51 8.44
C LEU A 373 -31.43 -13.84 9.77
N ILE A 374 -30.97 -12.62 10.02
CA ILE A 374 -31.35 -11.84 11.20
C ILE A 374 -32.86 -11.55 11.18
N LYS A 375 -33.44 -11.16 10.04
CA LYS A 375 -34.90 -10.97 9.92
C LYS A 375 -35.67 -12.25 10.26
N GLU A 376 -35.17 -13.41 9.87
CA GLU A 376 -35.77 -14.69 10.28
C GLU A 376 -35.64 -14.93 11.78
N CYS A 377 -34.51 -14.55 12.40
CA CYS A 377 -34.33 -14.63 13.84
C CYS A 377 -35.30 -13.72 14.60
N LEU A 378 -35.48 -12.47 14.16
CA LEU A 378 -36.43 -11.53 14.77
C LEU A 378 -37.86 -12.07 14.73
N LYS A 379 -38.27 -12.62 13.57
CA LYS A 379 -39.58 -13.23 13.41
C LYS A 379 -39.81 -14.43 14.33
N GLU A 380 -38.80 -15.28 14.51
CA GLU A 380 -38.90 -16.47 15.37
C GLU A 380 -38.85 -16.13 16.87
N LEU A 381 -38.23 -15.00 17.23
CA LEU A 381 -38.17 -14.49 18.60
C LEU A 381 -39.34 -13.56 18.96
N ASP A 382 -40.31 -13.40 18.05
CA ASP A 382 -41.49 -12.51 18.19
C ASP A 382 -41.11 -11.04 18.48
N ILE A 383 -40.05 -10.56 17.82
CA ILE A 383 -39.58 -9.16 17.92
C ILE A 383 -40.20 -8.36 16.77
N ASP A 384 -40.90 -7.25 17.08
CA ASP A 384 -41.54 -6.40 16.07
C ASP A 384 -40.48 -5.69 15.19
N PRO A 385 -40.41 -5.97 13.88
CA PRO A 385 -39.46 -5.34 12.98
C PRO A 385 -39.70 -3.84 12.74
N LYS A 386 -40.87 -3.29 13.14
CA LYS A 386 -41.16 -1.85 13.08
C LYS A 386 -40.47 -1.09 14.21
N GLU A 387 -40.40 -1.70 15.39
CA GLU A 387 -39.73 -1.11 16.56
C GLU A 387 -38.22 -1.39 16.49
N TYR A 388 -37.84 -2.63 16.18
CA TYR A 388 -36.44 -3.06 16.17
C TYR A 388 -35.98 -3.49 14.77
N ARG A 389 -35.17 -2.64 14.13
CA ARG A 389 -34.72 -2.89 12.76
C ARG A 389 -33.55 -3.85 12.70
N ALA A 390 -33.64 -4.88 11.84
CA ALA A 390 -32.57 -5.87 11.61
C ALA A 390 -31.15 -5.31 11.39
N PRO A 391 -30.94 -4.19 10.64
CA PRO A 391 -29.60 -3.62 10.48
C PRO A 391 -28.92 -3.19 11.78
N ALA A 392 -29.70 -2.77 12.78
CA ALA A 392 -29.15 -2.35 14.07
C ALA A 392 -28.63 -3.55 14.87
N PHE A 393 -29.29 -4.72 14.78
CA PHE A 393 -28.78 -5.96 15.37
C PHE A 393 -27.57 -6.50 14.59
N ALA A 394 -27.59 -6.42 13.26
CA ALA A 394 -26.45 -6.83 12.43
C ALA A 394 -25.18 -6.07 12.83
N SER A 395 -25.27 -4.74 12.94
CA SER A 395 -24.15 -3.90 13.39
C SER A 395 -23.69 -4.24 14.82
N ALA A 396 -24.62 -4.50 15.75
CA ALA A 396 -24.26 -4.89 17.11
C ALA A 396 -23.55 -6.26 17.17
N ILE A 397 -23.99 -7.24 16.38
CA ILE A 397 -23.37 -8.57 16.28
C ILE A 397 -21.99 -8.48 15.65
N CYS A 398 -21.87 -7.77 14.52
CA CYS A 398 -20.60 -7.50 13.85
C CYS A 398 -19.59 -6.89 14.83
N ARG A 399 -19.97 -5.81 15.53
CA ARG A 399 -19.13 -5.17 16.55
C ARG A 399 -18.72 -6.12 17.68
N ALA A 400 -19.61 -7.02 18.11
CA ALA A 400 -19.27 -8.03 19.12
C ALA A 400 -18.21 -9.00 18.59
N LYS A 401 -18.37 -9.52 17.38
CA LYS A 401 -17.42 -10.45 16.73
C LYS A 401 -16.06 -9.82 16.45
N GLU A 402 -16.03 -8.58 15.97
CA GLU A 402 -14.80 -7.79 15.77
C GLU A 402 -13.99 -7.62 17.07
N ASN A 403 -14.66 -7.65 18.22
CA ASN A 403 -14.08 -7.58 19.56
C ASN A 403 -13.88 -8.96 20.23
N LEU A 404 -14.06 -10.05 19.49
CA LEU A 404 -14.00 -11.44 19.98
C LEU A 404 -14.96 -11.71 21.16
N ILE A 405 -16.11 -11.04 21.16
CA ILE A 405 -17.18 -11.25 22.14
C ILE A 405 -18.19 -12.23 21.54
N ASP A 406 -18.24 -13.44 22.10
CA ASP A 406 -19.26 -14.42 21.74
C ASP A 406 -20.62 -14.07 22.36
N TYR A 407 -21.68 -14.77 21.94
CA TYR A 407 -23.04 -14.47 22.40
C TYR A 407 -23.22 -14.66 23.92
N GLN A 408 -22.43 -15.56 24.55
CA GLN A 408 -22.49 -15.82 25.98
C GLN A 408 -21.87 -14.67 26.78
N SER A 409 -20.67 -14.25 26.38
CA SER A 409 -19.93 -13.11 26.95
C SER A 409 -20.69 -11.80 26.72
N TYR A 410 -21.33 -11.66 25.56
CA TYR A 410 -22.17 -10.51 25.25
C TYR A 410 -23.35 -10.42 26.23
N LEU A 411 -24.07 -11.51 26.49
CA LEU A 411 -25.15 -11.55 27.49
C LEU A 411 -24.66 -11.19 28.91
N ILE A 412 -23.46 -11.64 29.31
CA ILE A 412 -22.89 -11.30 30.61
C ILE A 412 -22.63 -9.79 30.69
N TYR A 413 -22.01 -9.21 29.67
CA TYR A 413 -21.72 -7.78 29.61
C TYR A 413 -23.00 -6.94 29.73
N THR A 414 -24.10 -7.36 29.10
CA THR A 414 -25.35 -6.58 29.10
C THR A 414 -26.09 -6.61 30.42
N LYS A 415 -26.03 -7.73 31.15
CA LYS A 415 -26.63 -7.84 32.50
C LYS A 415 -26.01 -6.89 33.52
N THR A 416 -24.75 -6.48 33.31
CA THR A 416 -24.07 -5.56 34.23
C THR A 416 -24.45 -4.09 34.08
N ARG A 417 -25.16 -3.71 33.00
CA ARG A 417 -25.42 -2.30 32.64
C ARG A 417 -26.90 -1.93 32.49
N GLU A 418 -27.83 -2.83 32.81
CA GLU A 418 -29.29 -2.62 32.66
C GLU A 418 -29.72 -2.08 31.26
N ASP A 419 -29.10 -2.59 30.19
CA ASP A 419 -29.41 -2.19 28.81
C ASP A 419 -30.30 -3.24 28.10
N PHE A 420 -31.62 -3.01 28.11
CA PHE A 420 -32.62 -3.90 27.54
C PHE A 420 -32.40 -4.18 26.04
N TYR A 421 -31.97 -3.17 25.27
CA TYR A 421 -31.71 -3.35 23.84
C TYR A 421 -30.54 -4.30 23.63
N ARG A 422 -29.47 -4.16 24.39
CA ARG A 422 -28.32 -5.06 24.25
C ARG A 422 -28.61 -6.48 24.74
N GLU A 423 -29.41 -6.64 25.79
CA GLU A 423 -29.86 -7.97 26.21
C GLU A 423 -30.65 -8.64 25.07
N MET A 424 -31.57 -7.92 24.44
CA MET A 424 -32.29 -8.42 23.26
C MET A 424 -31.33 -8.76 22.12
N ALA A 425 -30.35 -7.90 21.84
CA ALA A 425 -29.32 -8.16 20.83
C ALA A 425 -28.51 -9.44 21.12
N SER A 426 -28.23 -9.75 22.39
CA SER A 426 -27.54 -11.00 22.77
C SER A 426 -28.38 -12.25 22.48
N ARG A 427 -29.70 -12.20 22.68
CA ARG A 427 -30.62 -13.30 22.34
C ARG A 427 -30.72 -13.49 20.84
N VAL A 428 -30.80 -12.39 20.08
CA VAL A 428 -30.76 -12.43 18.61
C VAL A 428 -29.43 -13.00 18.12
N TYR A 429 -28.32 -12.60 18.73
CA TYR A 429 -26.98 -13.09 18.39
C TYR A 429 -26.83 -14.60 18.62
N GLU A 430 -27.29 -15.11 19.77
CA GLU A 430 -27.28 -16.56 20.05
C GLU A 430 -28.06 -17.33 18.98
N HIS A 431 -29.26 -16.87 18.64
CA HIS A 431 -30.11 -17.55 17.67
C HIS A 431 -29.52 -17.49 16.25
N TYR A 432 -28.92 -16.35 15.90
CA TYR A 432 -28.20 -16.15 14.65
C TYR A 432 -27.01 -17.11 14.51
N GLN A 433 -26.13 -17.21 15.52
CA GLN A 433 -24.98 -18.14 15.48
C GLN A 433 -25.43 -19.61 15.39
N LYS A 434 -26.49 -20.01 16.12
CA LYS A 434 -27.04 -21.38 16.02
C LYS A 434 -27.54 -21.68 14.60
N LYS A 435 -28.16 -20.70 13.94
CA LYS A 435 -28.62 -20.87 12.56
C LYS A 435 -27.48 -20.93 11.56
N LEU A 436 -26.45 -20.10 11.70
CA LEU A 436 -25.23 -20.19 10.89
C LEU A 436 -24.60 -21.58 11.00
N PHE A 437 -24.43 -22.08 12.23
CA PHE A 437 -23.93 -23.44 12.48
C PHE A 437 -24.81 -24.51 11.82
N LYS A 438 -26.14 -24.46 11.98
CA LYS A 438 -27.08 -25.42 11.36
C LYS A 438 -26.99 -25.41 9.83
N ASN A 439 -26.76 -24.25 9.22
CA ASN A 439 -26.60 -24.10 7.77
C ASN A 439 -25.18 -24.45 7.29
N ASN A 440 -24.24 -24.78 8.20
CA ASN A 440 -22.82 -24.85 7.91
C ASN A 440 -22.34 -23.61 7.14
N ALA A 441 -22.62 -22.43 7.72
CA ALA A 441 -22.28 -21.15 7.15
C ALA A 441 -21.52 -20.30 8.17
N LEU A 442 -20.68 -19.40 7.67
CA LEU A 442 -19.98 -18.37 8.42
C LEU A 442 -20.28 -17.02 7.77
N ASP A 443 -20.41 -15.96 8.54
CA ASP A 443 -20.32 -14.61 7.99
C ASP A 443 -18.86 -14.13 7.93
N PHE A 444 -18.65 -12.92 7.43
CA PHE A 444 -17.31 -12.35 7.26
C PHE A 444 -16.51 -12.30 8.58
N ASP A 445 -17.16 -11.83 9.65
CA ASP A 445 -16.52 -11.68 10.97
C ASP A 445 -16.20 -13.05 11.60
N ASP A 446 -17.05 -14.06 11.37
CA ASP A 446 -16.80 -15.42 11.81
C ASP A 446 -15.52 -16.02 11.21
N LEU A 447 -15.09 -15.61 10.00
CA LEU A 447 -13.85 -16.13 9.43
C LEU A 447 -12.66 -15.88 10.37
N ILE A 448 -12.57 -14.69 10.94
CA ILE A 448 -11.48 -14.33 11.85
C ILE A 448 -11.78 -14.86 13.25
N MET A 449 -12.99 -14.62 13.77
CA MET A 449 -13.36 -15.04 15.12
C MET A 449 -13.23 -16.56 15.31
N LYS A 450 -13.71 -17.37 14.35
CA LYS A 450 -13.60 -18.84 14.40
C LYS A 450 -12.18 -19.33 14.18
N THR A 451 -11.33 -18.60 13.47
CA THR A 451 -9.91 -18.94 13.38
C THR A 451 -9.21 -18.73 14.72
N VAL A 452 -9.50 -17.63 15.40
CA VAL A 452 -8.98 -17.37 16.76
C VAL A 452 -9.51 -18.39 17.77
N GLU A 453 -10.80 -18.75 17.70
CA GLU A 453 -11.41 -19.82 18.50
C GLU A 453 -10.70 -21.16 18.25
N LEU A 454 -10.51 -21.54 16.98
CA LEU A 454 -9.80 -22.76 16.59
C LEU A 454 -8.39 -22.81 17.18
N PHE A 455 -7.63 -21.72 17.11
CA PHE A 455 -6.27 -21.66 17.66
C PHE A 455 -6.25 -21.74 19.19
N ARG A 456 -7.23 -21.14 19.88
CA ARG A 456 -7.33 -21.20 21.35
C ARG A 456 -7.77 -22.57 21.84
N GLU A 457 -8.71 -23.22 21.14
CA GLU A 457 -9.24 -24.53 21.53
C GLU A 457 -8.37 -25.71 21.09
N LYS A 458 -7.60 -25.54 20.00
CA LYS A 458 -6.74 -26.56 19.40
C LYS A 458 -5.30 -26.02 19.25
N PRO A 459 -4.51 -25.97 20.34
CA PRO A 459 -3.14 -25.45 20.31
C PRO A 459 -2.24 -26.17 19.29
N GLU A 460 -2.49 -27.44 18.99
CA GLU A 460 -1.75 -28.21 17.98
C GLU A 460 -1.97 -27.67 16.55
N VAL A 461 -3.13 -27.06 16.30
CA VAL A 461 -3.42 -26.40 15.02
C VAL A 461 -2.68 -25.07 14.96
N LEU A 462 -2.69 -24.29 16.05
CA LEU A 462 -1.91 -23.06 16.14
C LEU A 462 -0.42 -23.34 15.89
N GLU A 463 0.14 -24.35 16.57
CA GLU A 463 1.55 -24.72 16.42
C GLU A 463 1.90 -25.09 14.97
N LYS A 464 1.06 -25.87 14.29
CA LYS A 464 1.21 -26.18 12.86
C LYS A 464 1.37 -24.92 12.00
N TYR A 465 0.59 -23.86 12.26
CA TYR A 465 0.69 -22.61 11.51
C TYR A 465 1.80 -21.69 12.00
N GLN A 466 2.21 -21.77 13.28
CA GLN A 466 3.39 -21.06 13.77
C GLN A 466 4.69 -21.61 13.19
N GLU A 467 4.79 -22.94 13.03
CA GLU A 467 5.92 -23.58 12.34
C GLU A 467 5.94 -23.26 10.85
N ARG A 468 4.76 -23.05 10.26
CA ARG A 468 4.64 -22.60 8.88
C ARG A 468 4.92 -21.11 8.74
N PHE A 469 4.54 -20.24 9.66
CA PHE A 469 4.64 -18.79 9.49
C PHE A 469 5.66 -18.22 10.45
N ILE A 470 6.94 -18.48 10.15
CA ILE A 470 8.06 -17.96 10.94
C ILE A 470 8.11 -16.44 10.80
N HIS A 471 7.90 -15.89 9.59
CA HIS A 471 7.88 -14.45 9.33
C HIS A 471 6.48 -13.96 8.96
N ILE A 472 5.97 -12.98 9.71
CA ILE A 472 4.63 -12.42 9.53
C ILE A 472 4.76 -10.93 9.21
N LEU A 473 4.23 -10.50 8.07
CA LEU A 473 4.21 -9.11 7.64
C LEU A 473 2.76 -8.64 7.56
N VAL A 474 2.46 -7.46 8.11
CA VAL A 474 1.11 -6.91 8.09
C VAL A 474 1.14 -5.48 7.57
N ASP A 475 0.43 -5.22 6.47
CA ASP A 475 0.24 -3.88 5.90
C ASP A 475 -1.01 -3.21 6.49
N GLU A 476 -1.05 -1.88 6.43
CA GLU A 476 -2.15 -1.02 6.92
C GLU A 476 -2.60 -1.37 8.36
N TYR A 477 -1.63 -1.59 9.25
CA TYR A 477 -1.87 -2.12 10.61
C TYR A 477 -2.78 -1.23 11.48
N GLN A 478 -2.88 0.07 11.17
CA GLN A 478 -3.78 0.99 11.87
C GLN A 478 -5.27 0.68 11.67
N ASP A 479 -5.62 -0.08 10.63
CA ASP A 479 -7.00 -0.45 10.34
C ASP A 479 -7.41 -1.77 11.02
N THR A 480 -6.51 -2.38 11.79
CA THR A 480 -6.79 -3.67 12.41
C THR A 480 -7.83 -3.54 13.52
N ASN A 481 -8.82 -4.42 13.53
CA ASN A 481 -9.72 -4.59 14.68
C ASN A 481 -9.10 -5.55 15.73
N HIS A 482 -9.77 -5.71 16.88
CA HIS A 482 -9.24 -6.55 17.95
C HIS A 482 -9.11 -8.03 17.57
N ALA A 483 -10.04 -8.57 16.78
CA ALA A 483 -9.97 -9.95 16.29
C ALA A 483 -8.77 -10.18 15.36
N GLN A 484 -8.50 -9.26 14.43
CA GLN A 484 -7.35 -9.29 13.53
C GLN A 484 -6.02 -9.19 14.29
N TYR A 485 -5.96 -8.28 15.27
CA TYR A 485 -4.83 -8.14 16.18
C TYR A 485 -4.57 -9.43 16.98
N ALA A 486 -5.63 -10.04 17.54
CA ALA A 486 -5.48 -11.28 18.30
C ALA A 486 -5.01 -12.44 17.41
N PHE A 487 -5.52 -12.52 16.18
CA PHE A 487 -5.07 -13.50 15.18
C PHE A 487 -3.57 -13.37 14.88
N THR A 488 -3.08 -12.17 14.58
CA THR A 488 -1.66 -11.96 14.28
C THR A 488 -0.78 -12.15 15.51
N LYS A 489 -1.22 -11.72 16.69
CA LYS A 489 -0.51 -11.92 17.96
C LYS A 489 -0.36 -13.40 18.31
N LEU A 490 -1.40 -14.22 18.11
CA LEU A 490 -1.32 -15.66 18.32
C LEU A 490 -0.29 -16.31 17.39
N LEU A 491 -0.33 -16.01 16.09
CA LEU A 491 0.64 -16.54 15.13
C LEU A 491 2.08 -16.08 15.44
N ALA A 492 2.27 -14.81 15.80
CA ALA A 492 3.60 -14.27 16.08
C ALA A 492 4.17 -14.70 17.44
N SER A 493 3.36 -15.24 18.35
CA SER A 493 3.77 -15.47 19.74
C SER A 493 4.96 -16.42 19.93
N LYS A 494 5.20 -17.36 19.00
CA LYS A 494 6.31 -18.34 19.07
C LYS A 494 7.65 -17.76 18.64
N TYR A 495 7.72 -17.22 17.41
CA TYR A 495 8.97 -16.72 16.82
C TYR A 495 9.19 -15.21 16.94
N LYS A 496 8.12 -14.44 17.16
CA LYS A 496 8.11 -12.98 17.25
C LYS A 496 8.70 -12.23 16.04
N ASN A 497 8.88 -12.88 14.90
CA ASN A 497 9.32 -12.20 13.67
C ASN A 497 8.12 -11.57 12.94
N ILE A 498 7.47 -10.62 13.62
CA ILE A 498 6.37 -9.84 13.05
C ILE A 498 6.88 -8.48 12.58
N SER A 499 6.43 -8.04 11.42
CA SER A 499 6.74 -6.70 10.87
C SER A 499 5.45 -6.04 10.46
N VAL A 500 5.08 -4.96 11.14
CA VAL A 500 3.84 -4.23 10.87
C VAL A 500 4.16 -2.88 10.25
N VAL A 501 3.38 -2.49 9.26
CA VAL A 501 3.48 -1.19 8.59
C VAL A 501 2.15 -0.48 8.71
N GLY A 502 2.19 0.80 9.02
CA GLY A 502 0.98 1.58 9.08
C GLY A 502 1.19 3.08 9.18
N ASP A 503 0.06 3.76 9.12
CA ASP A 503 -0.03 5.21 9.25
C ASP A 503 -1.26 5.56 10.10
N GLU A 504 -1.03 5.94 11.35
CA GLU A 504 -2.08 6.36 12.29
C GLU A 504 -2.93 7.54 11.77
N ASP A 505 -2.35 8.40 10.91
CA ASP A 505 -3.05 9.52 10.28
C ASP A 505 -3.98 9.05 9.14
N GLN A 506 -3.91 7.78 8.74
CA GLN A 506 -4.79 7.13 7.75
C GLN A 506 -5.77 6.12 8.37
N ALA A 507 -5.95 6.09 9.70
CA ALA A 507 -6.91 5.22 10.37
C ALA A 507 -8.35 5.73 10.17
N ILE A 508 -9.08 5.16 9.20
CA ILE A 508 -10.41 5.65 8.76
C ILE A 508 -11.53 4.60 8.80
N TYR A 509 -11.29 3.45 9.44
CA TYR A 509 -12.25 2.34 9.51
C TYR A 509 -12.71 2.02 10.94
N LYS A 510 -12.76 3.00 11.85
CA LYS A 510 -13.23 2.78 13.24
C LYS A 510 -14.69 2.33 13.25
N PHE A 511 -15.48 2.81 12.30
CA PHE A 511 -16.86 2.37 12.10
C PHE A 511 -16.97 0.88 11.72
N ARG A 512 -15.89 0.26 11.23
CA ARG A 512 -15.71 -1.20 10.99
C ARG A 512 -14.82 -1.86 12.05
N GLY A 513 -14.84 -1.33 13.27
CA GLY A 513 -14.14 -1.96 14.39
C GLY A 513 -12.64 -1.71 14.49
N ALA A 514 -12.02 -0.97 13.56
CA ALA A 514 -10.59 -0.68 13.63
C ALA A 514 -10.23 0.01 14.95
N ASP A 515 -9.13 -0.44 15.56
CA ASP A 515 -8.63 0.09 16.81
C ASP A 515 -7.23 0.66 16.62
N ILE A 516 -7.14 1.99 16.52
CA ILE A 516 -5.88 2.72 16.36
C ILE A 516 -4.87 2.41 17.48
N ARG A 517 -5.35 1.96 18.65
CA ARG A 517 -4.45 1.55 19.75
C ARG A 517 -3.56 0.38 19.35
N ASN A 518 -3.99 -0.49 18.44
CA ASN A 518 -3.17 -1.63 18.00
C ASN A 518 -1.80 -1.19 17.45
N ILE A 519 -1.77 -0.13 16.65
CA ILE A 519 -0.52 0.42 16.11
C ILE A 519 0.22 1.29 17.13
N LEU A 520 -0.50 2.09 17.92
CA LEU A 520 0.09 3.00 18.92
C LEU A 520 0.70 2.25 20.11
N GLU A 521 0.15 1.09 20.46
CA GLU A 521 0.56 0.28 21.62
C GLU A 521 1.42 -0.93 21.23
N PHE A 522 1.80 -1.06 19.95
CA PHE A 522 2.61 -2.17 19.47
C PHE A 522 3.93 -2.35 20.26
N GLU A 523 4.59 -1.24 20.63
CA GLU A 523 5.80 -1.24 21.46
C GLU A 523 5.55 -1.71 22.91
N LYS A 524 4.32 -1.58 23.41
CA LYS A 524 3.95 -2.11 24.73
C LYS A 524 3.81 -3.63 24.69
N ASP A 525 3.30 -4.16 23.58
CA ASP A 525 3.16 -5.60 23.37
C ASP A 525 4.50 -6.29 23.08
N TYR A 526 5.37 -5.63 22.32
CA TYR A 526 6.68 -6.12 21.90
C TYR A 526 7.77 -5.22 22.45
N LYS A 527 8.25 -5.50 23.68
CA LYS A 527 9.24 -4.65 24.37
C LYS A 527 10.60 -4.56 23.67
N ASP A 528 10.93 -5.56 22.84
CA ASP A 528 12.12 -5.67 22.00
C ASP A 528 11.90 -5.12 20.57
N CYS A 529 10.78 -4.44 20.33
CA CYS A 529 10.43 -3.88 19.02
C CYS A 529 11.46 -2.84 18.55
N HIS A 530 11.88 -2.99 17.29
CA HIS A 530 12.62 -1.96 16.56
C HIS A 530 11.65 -1.10 15.77
N SER A 531 11.56 0.18 16.14
CA SER A 531 10.66 1.13 15.51
C SER A 531 11.39 2.00 14.49
N VAL A 532 10.96 1.94 13.24
CA VAL A 532 11.47 2.76 12.14
C VAL A 532 10.40 3.77 11.75
N VAL A 533 10.74 5.06 11.79
CA VAL A 533 9.82 6.15 11.44
C VAL A 533 10.27 6.80 10.14
N PHE A 534 9.41 6.82 9.14
CA PHE A 534 9.60 7.61 7.92
C PHE A 534 8.96 8.98 8.13
N VAL A 535 9.73 10.04 7.91
CA VAL A 535 9.30 11.41 8.15
C VAL A 535 8.70 11.96 6.87
N LEU A 536 7.53 12.61 6.94
CA LEU A 536 6.99 13.34 5.80
C LEU A 536 7.79 14.64 5.59
N ASN A 537 8.89 14.56 4.84
CA ASN A 537 9.61 15.73 4.33
C ASN A 537 9.85 15.61 2.81
N MET A 538 10.33 16.69 2.20
CA MET A 538 10.57 16.79 0.74
C MET A 538 11.44 15.66 0.16
N MET A 539 12.24 14.96 0.97
CA MET A 539 13.14 13.90 0.49
C MET A 539 12.49 12.49 0.51
N GLU A 540 11.35 12.33 1.19
CA GLU A 540 10.77 11.00 1.49
C GLU A 540 9.32 10.80 1.01
N ASN A 541 8.59 11.84 0.58
CA ASN A 541 7.29 11.68 -0.10
C ASN A 541 7.47 11.68 -1.63
N TYR A 542 7.19 10.54 -2.26
CA TYR A 542 7.42 10.34 -3.70
C TYR A 542 6.15 10.49 -4.56
N ARG A 543 5.03 10.92 -3.97
CA ARG A 543 3.71 10.91 -4.62
C ARG A 543 3.17 12.30 -4.96
N SER A 544 3.07 13.18 -3.97
CA SER A 544 2.28 14.42 -4.07
C SER A 544 3.17 15.65 -4.18
N THR A 545 2.66 16.70 -4.82
CA THR A 545 3.35 18.01 -4.86
C THR A 545 3.38 18.66 -3.47
N GLN A 546 4.38 19.53 -3.23
CA GLN A 546 4.57 20.20 -1.95
C GLN A 546 3.32 20.95 -1.45
N PRO A 547 2.61 21.74 -2.28
CA PRO A 547 1.40 22.44 -1.82
C PRO A 547 0.30 21.50 -1.31
N ILE A 548 0.18 20.29 -1.87
CA ILE A 548 -0.80 19.28 -1.42
C ILE A 548 -0.35 18.68 -0.07
N ILE A 549 0.95 18.40 0.08
CA ILE A 549 1.52 17.88 1.33
C ILE A 549 1.37 18.91 2.46
N ASP A 550 1.64 20.19 2.19
CA ASP A 550 1.49 21.26 3.16
C ASP A 550 0.03 21.38 3.64
N LEU A 551 -0.93 21.33 2.71
CA LEU A 551 -2.37 21.35 3.01
C LEU A 551 -2.77 20.16 3.88
N ALA A 552 -2.31 18.95 3.54
CA ALA A 552 -2.57 17.74 4.31
C ALA A 552 -1.97 17.82 5.73
N ASN A 553 -0.74 18.31 5.85
CA ASN A 553 -0.04 18.45 7.13
C ASN A 553 -0.72 19.49 8.03
N ASN A 554 -1.15 20.63 7.48
CA ASN A 554 -1.90 21.64 8.23
C ASN A 554 -3.21 21.08 8.79
N LEU A 555 -3.92 20.28 8.00
CA LEU A 555 -5.17 19.65 8.42
C LEU A 555 -4.93 18.67 9.58
N ILE A 556 -4.01 17.70 9.41
CA ILE A 556 -3.91 16.58 10.36
C ILE A 556 -3.33 16.96 11.73
N VAL A 557 -2.67 18.11 11.84
CA VAL A 557 -2.10 18.61 13.12
C VAL A 557 -3.18 18.87 14.17
N TYR A 558 -4.44 19.07 13.77
CA TYR A 558 -5.56 19.27 14.70
C TYR A 558 -6.02 17.99 15.43
N ASN A 559 -5.55 16.79 15.05
CA ASN A 559 -5.86 15.56 15.79
C ASN A 559 -4.96 15.39 17.03
N GLU A 560 -5.57 14.97 18.14
CA GLU A 560 -4.88 14.65 19.38
C GLU A 560 -4.40 13.20 19.46
N GLU A 561 -5.19 12.23 18.98
CA GLU A 561 -4.85 10.79 18.99
C GLU A 561 -3.84 10.44 17.88
N ARG A 562 -2.58 10.84 18.07
CA ARG A 562 -1.46 10.57 17.16
C ARG A 562 -0.10 10.51 17.89
N CYS A 563 0.91 9.90 17.27
CA CYS A 563 2.29 9.88 17.81
C CYS A 563 2.99 11.25 17.65
N LYS A 564 2.70 12.20 18.56
CA LYS A 564 3.31 13.54 18.55
C LYS A 564 4.83 13.51 18.83
N ASP A 565 5.28 12.55 19.64
CA ASP A 565 6.67 12.48 20.12
C ASP A 565 7.67 11.91 19.12
N LYS A 566 7.21 11.35 17.99
CA LYS A 566 8.06 10.66 17.00
C LYS A 566 8.40 11.50 15.76
N GLY A 567 8.07 12.80 15.75
CA GLY A 567 8.56 13.76 14.76
C GLY A 567 8.09 13.51 13.32
N LYS A 568 6.96 12.83 13.11
CA LYS A 568 6.44 12.44 11.79
C LYS A 568 6.15 13.62 10.86
N ILE A 569 5.84 14.79 11.44
CA ILE A 569 5.59 16.06 10.76
C ILE A 569 6.52 17.12 11.34
N ILE A 570 7.25 17.83 10.48
CA ILE A 570 7.99 19.03 10.86
C ILE A 570 6.97 20.17 10.94
N LEU A 571 6.67 20.63 12.15
CA LEU A 571 5.87 21.84 12.36
C LEU A 571 6.65 23.05 11.80
N PRO A 572 5.99 24.02 11.15
CA PRO A 572 6.61 25.31 10.89
C PRO A 572 7.12 25.91 12.21
N ASP A 573 8.28 26.59 12.19
CA ASP A 573 8.95 27.19 13.36
C ASP A 573 7.98 27.70 14.45
N GLU A 574 8.35 27.49 15.72
CA GLU A 574 7.55 27.73 16.93
C GLU A 574 6.93 29.15 17.06
N GLU A 575 7.35 30.12 16.22
CA GLU A 575 6.72 31.44 16.09
C GLU A 575 5.34 31.43 15.40
N LYS A 576 4.85 30.28 14.94
CA LYS A 576 3.56 30.15 14.20
C LYS A 576 2.54 29.25 14.88
N LYS A 577 2.41 29.29 16.21
CA LYS A 577 1.15 28.84 16.83
C LYS A 577 0.00 29.71 16.29
N PRO A 578 -1.11 29.13 15.79
CA PRO A 578 -2.30 29.92 15.52
C PRO A 578 -2.78 30.58 16.82
N PRO A 579 -3.31 31.81 16.77
CA PRO A 579 -3.93 32.40 17.93
C PRO A 579 -5.10 31.51 18.38
N SER A 580 -5.38 31.49 19.68
CA SER A 580 -6.59 30.89 20.26
C SER A 580 -7.83 31.21 19.42
N PRO A 581 -8.83 30.31 19.36
CA PRO A 581 -9.97 30.46 18.45
C PRO A 581 -10.62 31.84 18.61
N GLY A 582 -10.38 32.73 17.63
CA GLY A 582 -10.85 34.13 17.64
C GLY A 582 -9.81 35.21 17.29
N GLY A 583 -8.52 34.91 17.11
CA GLY A 583 -7.53 35.92 16.71
C GLY A 583 -7.28 35.99 15.19
N LEU A 584 -7.29 37.20 14.62
CA LEU A 584 -6.85 37.45 13.23
C LEU A 584 -5.33 37.24 13.11
N PRO A 585 -4.82 36.63 12.01
CA PRO A 585 -3.39 36.44 11.81
C PRO A 585 -2.69 37.77 11.48
N PRO A 586 -1.42 37.96 11.87
CA PRO A 586 -0.66 39.16 11.51
C PRO A 586 -0.17 39.10 10.05
N PRO A 587 -0.03 40.25 9.36
CA PRO A 587 0.43 40.29 7.97
C PRO A 587 1.93 39.96 7.85
N ARG A 588 2.30 39.02 6.98
CA ARG A 588 3.71 38.70 6.69
C ARG A 588 4.33 39.68 5.67
N ARG A 589 5.56 40.12 5.97
CA ARG A 589 6.41 40.91 5.07
C ARG A 589 6.88 40.07 3.89
N GLN A 590 6.87 40.68 2.70
CA GLN A 590 7.36 40.09 1.44
C GLN A 590 8.88 39.84 1.50
N ALA A 591 9.31 38.61 1.26
CA ALA A 591 10.70 38.24 1.00
C ALA A 591 10.88 37.84 -0.48
N GLY A 592 12.07 38.06 -1.00
CA GLY A 592 12.37 38.27 -2.42
C GLY A 592 12.02 37.13 -3.39
N LYS A 593 11.62 37.53 -4.59
CA LYS A 593 11.34 36.69 -5.76
C LYS A 593 12.59 35.90 -6.20
N ARG A 594 12.56 34.57 -6.05
CA ARG A 594 13.26 33.63 -6.94
C ARG A 594 12.20 32.91 -7.77
N GLN A 595 12.33 32.93 -9.10
CA GLN A 595 11.47 32.18 -10.01
C GLN A 595 11.71 30.68 -9.81
N LYS A 596 10.80 30.03 -9.07
CA LYS A 596 10.62 28.57 -9.10
C LYS A 596 9.52 28.25 -10.12
N GLU A 597 9.64 27.13 -10.82
CA GLU A 597 8.54 26.56 -11.60
C GLU A 597 7.25 26.59 -10.77
N LYS A 598 6.17 27.11 -11.38
CA LYS A 598 4.92 27.40 -10.69
C LYS A 598 4.13 26.09 -10.55
N VAL A 599 4.45 25.30 -9.53
CA VAL A 599 3.68 24.10 -9.15
C VAL A 599 2.22 24.53 -8.90
N PRO A 600 1.22 23.87 -9.50
CA PRO A 600 -0.18 24.25 -9.34
C PRO A 600 -0.60 24.11 -7.87
N ALA A 601 -1.20 25.16 -7.32
CA ALA A 601 -1.76 25.15 -5.97
C ALA A 601 -3.10 24.41 -5.96
N PRO A 602 -3.51 23.81 -4.82
CA PRO A 602 -4.86 23.32 -4.63
C PRO A 602 -5.91 24.41 -4.91
N VAL A 603 -6.98 24.06 -5.60
CA VAL A 603 -8.05 24.99 -6.01
C VAL A 603 -9.26 24.79 -5.12
N LEU A 604 -9.77 25.87 -4.52
CA LEU A 604 -11.04 25.88 -3.80
C LEU A 604 -12.09 26.62 -4.63
N GLN A 605 -13.23 25.99 -4.89
CA GLN A 605 -14.33 26.58 -5.64
C GLN A 605 -15.65 26.51 -4.86
N ALA A 606 -16.27 27.68 -4.66
CA ALA A 606 -17.61 27.82 -4.12
C ALA A 606 -18.63 27.81 -5.26
N LEU A 607 -19.72 27.04 -5.14
CA LEU A 607 -20.74 26.92 -6.19
C LEU A 607 -22.16 27.05 -5.61
N PRO A 608 -23.15 27.52 -6.38
CA PRO A 608 -24.49 27.75 -5.83
C PRO A 608 -25.27 26.48 -5.47
N ASN A 609 -25.05 25.35 -6.14
CA ASN A 609 -25.78 24.10 -5.88
C ASN A 609 -25.07 22.86 -6.43
N GLU A 610 -25.60 21.66 -6.13
CA GLU A 610 -25.02 20.38 -6.52
C GLU A 610 -24.96 20.13 -8.04
N PHE A 611 -25.84 20.77 -8.82
CA PHE A 611 -25.80 20.64 -10.29
C PHE A 611 -24.66 21.46 -10.87
N GLU A 612 -24.49 22.70 -10.40
CA GLU A 612 -23.37 23.56 -10.80
C GLU A 612 -22.02 23.00 -10.33
N GLU A 613 -21.99 22.33 -9.17
CA GLU A 613 -20.83 21.54 -8.73
C GLU A 613 -20.47 20.42 -9.71
N ALA A 614 -21.45 19.62 -10.12
CA ALA A 614 -21.21 18.55 -11.07
C ALA A 614 -20.78 19.07 -12.44
N GLU A 615 -21.38 20.17 -12.92
CA GLU A 615 -20.99 20.82 -14.17
C GLU A 615 -19.56 21.36 -14.12
N TYR A 616 -19.17 22.03 -13.03
CA TYR A 616 -17.80 22.52 -12.82
C TYR A 616 -16.77 21.38 -12.86
N VAL A 617 -17.03 20.28 -12.14
CA VAL A 617 -16.13 19.11 -12.11
C VAL A 617 -15.94 18.53 -13.53
N VAL A 618 -17.03 18.39 -14.28
CA VAL A 618 -17.02 17.84 -15.64
C VAL A 618 -16.30 18.77 -16.62
N ASP A 619 -16.54 20.08 -16.54
CA ASP A 619 -15.89 21.06 -17.40
C ASP A 619 -14.40 21.17 -17.10
N GLU A 620 -14.00 21.09 -15.83
CA GLU A 620 -12.60 21.11 -15.44
C GLU A 620 -11.87 19.81 -15.82
N ALA A 621 -12.49 18.65 -15.63
CA ALA A 621 -11.96 17.37 -16.13
C ALA A 621 -11.74 17.41 -17.65
N ARG A 622 -12.71 17.96 -18.40
CA ARG A 622 -12.58 18.17 -19.85
C ARG A 622 -11.49 19.17 -20.18
N ARG A 623 -11.34 20.26 -19.42
CA ARG A 623 -10.30 21.27 -19.62
C ARG A 623 -8.92 20.66 -19.43
N LEU A 624 -8.70 19.90 -18.36
CA LEU A 624 -7.46 19.19 -18.06
C LEU A 624 -7.13 18.17 -19.15
N HIS A 625 -8.12 17.40 -19.60
CA HIS A 625 -7.92 16.43 -20.67
C HIS A 625 -7.51 17.09 -22.00
N LYS A 626 -8.17 18.20 -22.36
CA LYS A 626 -7.90 18.90 -23.63
C LYS A 626 -6.62 19.74 -23.61
N LYS A 627 -6.40 20.52 -22.55
CA LYS A 627 -5.30 21.49 -22.47
C LYS A 627 -4.02 20.89 -21.88
N GLU A 628 -4.15 20.09 -20.83
CA GLU A 628 -3.02 19.55 -20.06
C GLU A 628 -2.73 18.08 -20.41
N ARG A 629 -3.52 17.49 -21.33
CA ARG A 629 -3.37 16.13 -21.85
C ARG A 629 -3.41 15.03 -20.78
N ILE A 630 -4.02 15.31 -19.63
CA ILE A 630 -4.22 14.34 -18.56
C ILE A 630 -5.28 13.30 -19.02
N PRO A 631 -4.99 12.00 -18.99
CA PRO A 631 -5.98 10.96 -19.32
C PRO A 631 -7.14 10.94 -18.32
N TYR A 632 -8.35 10.57 -18.76
CA TYR A 632 -9.50 10.48 -17.85
C TYR A 632 -9.31 9.44 -16.73
N HIS A 633 -8.58 8.35 -17.00
CA HIS A 633 -8.30 7.32 -15.99
C HIS A 633 -7.39 7.78 -14.85
N ASP A 634 -6.62 8.85 -15.07
CA ASP A 634 -5.80 9.49 -14.04
C ASP A 634 -6.56 10.59 -13.26
N MET A 635 -7.89 10.68 -13.43
CA MET A 635 -8.76 11.62 -12.74
C MET A 635 -9.74 10.88 -11.84
N ALA A 636 -9.93 11.38 -10.62
CA ALA A 636 -10.92 10.85 -9.69
C ALA A 636 -11.78 11.94 -9.05
N VAL A 637 -13.05 11.60 -8.80
CA VAL A 637 -14.02 12.42 -8.07
C VAL A 637 -14.40 11.69 -6.80
N PHE A 638 -14.04 12.28 -5.66
CA PHE A 638 -14.35 11.80 -4.33
C PHE A 638 -15.55 12.53 -3.73
N TYR A 639 -16.37 11.75 -3.03
CA TYR A 639 -17.51 12.22 -2.26
C TYR A 639 -17.60 11.46 -0.93
N ARG A 640 -18.36 11.97 0.03
CA ARG A 640 -18.48 11.34 1.35
C ARG A 640 -19.54 10.22 1.38
N VAL A 641 -20.63 10.38 0.64
CA VAL A 641 -21.75 9.42 0.60
C VAL A 641 -22.13 9.07 -0.83
N ASN A 642 -22.49 7.80 -1.10
CA ASN A 642 -22.86 7.32 -2.43
C ASN A 642 -24.04 8.09 -3.05
N ALA A 643 -24.94 8.66 -2.25
CA ALA A 643 -26.04 9.48 -2.76
C ALA A 643 -25.58 10.71 -3.57
N GLN A 644 -24.34 11.18 -3.38
CA GLN A 644 -23.77 12.29 -4.16
C GLN A 644 -23.39 11.88 -5.60
N SER A 645 -23.14 10.58 -5.88
CA SER A 645 -22.69 10.12 -7.19
C SER A 645 -23.71 10.44 -8.28
N ARG A 646 -25.00 10.31 -7.99
CA ARG A 646 -26.08 10.41 -8.98
C ARG A 646 -26.04 11.70 -9.82
N VAL A 647 -25.84 12.85 -9.18
CA VAL A 647 -25.83 14.15 -9.88
C VAL A 647 -24.56 14.28 -10.74
N LEU A 648 -23.43 13.78 -10.25
CA LEU A 648 -22.18 13.69 -10.99
C LEU A 648 -22.34 12.78 -12.21
N GLU A 649 -22.84 11.56 -12.03
CA GLU A 649 -23.09 10.58 -13.09
C GLU A 649 -23.98 11.14 -14.21
N ASP A 650 -25.03 11.88 -13.85
CA ASP A 650 -25.91 12.54 -14.82
C ASP A 650 -25.17 13.64 -15.60
N ALA A 651 -24.28 14.42 -14.96
CA ALA A 651 -23.47 15.43 -15.63
C ALA A 651 -22.41 14.81 -16.58
N PHE A 652 -21.70 13.77 -16.15
CA PHE A 652 -20.77 13.02 -17.00
C PHE A 652 -21.48 12.37 -18.20
N ARG A 653 -22.66 11.78 -17.98
CA ARG A 653 -23.48 11.17 -19.05
C ARG A 653 -23.94 12.20 -20.07
N LYS A 654 -24.44 13.36 -19.64
CA LYS A 654 -24.88 14.46 -20.53
C LYS A 654 -23.74 14.99 -21.41
N THR A 655 -22.54 15.05 -20.85
CA THR A 655 -21.34 15.58 -21.52
C THR A 655 -20.54 14.56 -22.32
N ARG A 656 -20.98 13.28 -22.29
CA ARG A 656 -20.35 12.12 -22.95
C ARG A 656 -18.88 11.93 -22.54
N ILE A 657 -18.56 12.26 -21.29
CA ILE A 657 -17.26 11.91 -20.70
C ILE A 657 -17.40 10.52 -20.07
N PRO A 658 -16.55 9.54 -20.45
CA PRO A 658 -16.59 8.22 -19.85
C PRO A 658 -16.30 8.29 -18.35
N TYR A 659 -17.09 7.58 -17.54
CA TYR A 659 -16.89 7.48 -16.10
C TYR A 659 -17.13 6.05 -15.61
N ASN A 660 -16.58 5.73 -14.45
CA ASN A 660 -16.85 4.48 -13.73
C ASN A 660 -17.13 4.81 -12.25
N VAL A 661 -18.10 4.10 -11.63
CA VAL A 661 -18.49 4.32 -10.23
C VAL A 661 -18.04 3.13 -9.39
N VAL A 662 -17.16 3.38 -8.42
CA VAL A 662 -16.69 2.36 -7.46
C VAL A 662 -17.62 2.39 -6.25
N GLY A 663 -18.26 1.24 -5.99
CA GLY A 663 -19.28 1.09 -4.94
C GLY A 663 -20.72 1.37 -5.39
N ALA A 664 -20.99 1.31 -6.70
CA ALA A 664 -22.34 1.00 -7.19
C ALA A 664 -22.72 -0.44 -6.81
N LEU A 665 -24.01 -0.84 -6.99
CA LEU A 665 -24.47 -2.20 -6.71
C LEU A 665 -23.47 -3.20 -7.33
N GLY A 666 -22.80 -4.00 -6.49
CA GLY A 666 -21.66 -4.79 -6.94
C GLY A 666 -22.10 -5.80 -8.01
N PHE A 667 -21.22 -6.14 -8.95
CA PHE A 667 -21.52 -7.11 -10.01
C PHE A 667 -22.17 -8.39 -9.45
N TYR A 668 -21.60 -8.96 -8.38
CA TYR A 668 -22.12 -10.16 -7.71
C TYR A 668 -23.36 -9.95 -6.85
N GLU A 669 -23.83 -8.71 -6.69
CA GLU A 669 -25.07 -8.34 -6.00
C GLU A 669 -26.29 -8.32 -6.92
N HIS A 670 -26.08 -8.31 -8.24
CA HIS A 670 -27.17 -8.39 -9.20
C HIS A 670 -28.02 -9.65 -8.96
N ARG A 671 -29.34 -9.47 -9.11
CA ARG A 671 -30.32 -10.49 -8.71
C ARG A 671 -30.08 -11.83 -9.42
N GLU A 672 -29.88 -11.77 -10.73
CA GLU A 672 -29.62 -12.92 -11.59
C GLU A 672 -28.29 -13.61 -11.26
N ILE A 673 -27.26 -12.86 -10.90
CA ILE A 673 -25.97 -13.44 -10.47
C ILE A 673 -26.14 -14.12 -9.11
N LYS A 674 -26.78 -13.47 -8.14
CA LYS A 674 -27.12 -14.07 -6.84
C LYS A 674 -27.97 -15.33 -6.97
N ASP A 675 -28.88 -15.39 -7.94
CA ASP A 675 -29.68 -16.58 -8.18
C ASP A 675 -28.80 -17.76 -8.62
N ILE A 676 -27.84 -17.55 -9.53
CA ILE A 676 -26.89 -18.59 -9.95
C ILE A 676 -25.91 -18.95 -8.83
N LEU A 677 -25.36 -17.97 -8.11
CA LEU A 677 -24.47 -18.24 -6.97
C LEU A 677 -25.18 -19.06 -5.88
N ALA A 678 -26.48 -18.80 -5.63
CA ALA A 678 -27.26 -19.60 -4.70
C ALA A 678 -27.45 -21.06 -5.17
N TYR A 679 -27.56 -21.33 -6.48
CA TYR A 679 -27.51 -22.70 -6.97
C TYR A 679 -26.16 -23.34 -6.63
N LEU A 680 -25.05 -22.70 -7.01
CA LEU A 680 -23.70 -23.22 -6.78
C LEU A 680 -23.43 -23.49 -5.30
N ARG A 681 -23.85 -22.57 -4.41
CA ARG A 681 -23.75 -22.73 -2.94
C ARG A 681 -24.46 -24.00 -2.47
N VAL A 682 -25.67 -24.28 -2.96
CA VAL A 682 -26.40 -25.51 -2.62
C VAL A 682 -25.72 -26.76 -3.17
N LEU A 683 -25.09 -26.69 -4.35
CA LEU A 683 -24.35 -27.83 -4.91
C LEU A 683 -23.16 -28.23 -4.03
N VAL A 684 -22.48 -27.23 -3.44
CA VAL A 684 -21.34 -27.43 -2.56
C VAL A 684 -21.78 -27.75 -1.13
N ASN A 685 -22.79 -27.06 -0.61
CA ASN A 685 -23.32 -27.20 0.74
C ASN A 685 -24.86 -27.25 0.74
N SER A 686 -25.40 -28.48 0.74
CA SER A 686 -26.86 -28.68 0.81
C SER A 686 -27.51 -28.25 2.14
N LYS A 687 -26.73 -27.92 3.18
CA LYS A 687 -27.27 -27.43 4.46
C LYS A 687 -27.69 -25.95 4.39
N ASP A 688 -27.25 -25.20 3.38
CA ASP A 688 -27.58 -23.79 3.19
C ASP A 688 -29.08 -23.61 2.88
N SER A 689 -29.86 -23.33 3.93
CA SER A 689 -31.30 -23.12 3.81
C SER A 689 -31.67 -21.78 3.16
N LEU A 690 -30.82 -20.76 3.22
CA LEU A 690 -31.11 -19.45 2.60
C LEU A 690 -31.04 -19.56 1.09
N SER A 691 -29.94 -20.12 0.57
CA SER A 691 -29.77 -20.34 -0.87
C SER A 691 -30.82 -21.29 -1.42
N LEU A 692 -31.16 -22.38 -0.69
CA LEU A 692 -32.26 -23.27 -1.07
C LEU A 692 -33.60 -22.52 -1.21
N LYS A 693 -33.99 -21.74 -0.19
CA LYS A 693 -35.24 -20.97 -0.21
C LYS A 693 -35.28 -19.98 -1.38
N ARG A 694 -34.14 -19.38 -1.73
CA ARG A 694 -34.00 -18.46 -2.87
C ARG A 694 -34.27 -19.15 -4.21
N ILE A 695 -33.65 -20.31 -4.44
CA ILE A 695 -33.66 -20.94 -5.76
C ILE A 695 -34.84 -21.89 -5.99
N MET A 696 -35.55 -22.34 -4.96
CA MET A 696 -36.65 -23.32 -5.07
C MET A 696 -37.73 -22.95 -6.08
N ASN A 697 -37.98 -21.66 -6.31
CA ASN A 697 -38.94 -21.18 -7.32
C ASN A 697 -38.33 -20.18 -8.30
N VAL A 698 -37.02 -20.24 -8.52
CA VAL A 698 -36.31 -19.40 -9.48
C VAL A 698 -35.51 -20.29 -10.44
N PRO A 699 -35.83 -20.32 -11.75
CA PRO A 699 -37.00 -19.70 -12.38
C PRO A 699 -38.34 -20.23 -11.83
N PRO A 700 -39.45 -19.49 -11.99
CA PRO A 700 -40.77 -19.90 -11.52
C PRO A 700 -41.15 -21.29 -12.02
N ARG A 701 -41.41 -22.20 -11.08
CA ARG A 701 -41.78 -23.60 -11.35
C ARG A 701 -42.98 -24.08 -10.53
N GLY A 702 -43.74 -23.15 -9.95
CA GLY A 702 -44.96 -23.45 -9.20
C GLY A 702 -44.74 -23.86 -7.74
N ILE A 703 -43.51 -23.77 -7.21
CA ILE A 703 -43.24 -24.04 -5.79
C ILE A 703 -43.42 -22.73 -4.99
N GLY A 704 -44.66 -22.40 -4.66
CA GLY A 704 -44.99 -21.13 -3.99
C GLY A 704 -44.49 -21.04 -2.55
N LYS A 705 -44.49 -19.81 -1.99
CA LYS A 705 -44.03 -19.51 -0.61
C LYS A 705 -44.67 -20.40 0.45
N VAL A 706 -45.97 -20.69 0.33
CA VAL A 706 -46.70 -21.57 1.25
C VAL A 706 -46.15 -23.00 1.24
N THR A 707 -45.78 -23.52 0.06
CA THR A 707 -45.18 -24.85 -0.06
C THR A 707 -43.80 -24.88 0.58
N VAL A 708 -42.97 -23.87 0.30
CA VAL A 708 -41.64 -23.73 0.91
C VAL A 708 -41.76 -23.71 2.43
N GLN A 709 -42.68 -22.91 2.98
CA GLN A 709 -42.91 -22.84 4.43
C GLN A 709 -43.33 -24.19 5.02
N ARG A 710 -44.25 -24.92 4.37
CA ARG A 710 -44.65 -26.28 4.83
C ARG A 710 -43.47 -27.24 4.91
N ILE A 711 -42.53 -27.17 3.96
CA ILE A 711 -41.33 -28.02 3.97
C ILE A 711 -40.38 -27.58 5.09
N VAL A 712 -40.21 -26.27 5.30
CA VAL A 712 -39.43 -25.72 6.43
C VAL A 712 -40.01 -26.17 7.77
N ASP A 713 -41.33 -26.10 7.95
CA ASP A 713 -42.00 -26.51 9.18
C ASP A 713 -41.84 -28.02 9.42
N PHE A 714 -41.95 -28.83 8.36
CA PHE A 714 -41.66 -30.26 8.43
C PHE A 714 -40.20 -30.54 8.82
N ALA A 715 -39.25 -29.83 8.23
CA ALA A 715 -37.84 -30.00 8.54
C ALA A 715 -37.54 -29.63 10.00
N ASN A 716 -38.07 -28.50 10.48
CA ASN A 716 -37.93 -28.06 11.86
C ASN A 716 -38.56 -29.03 12.86
N LYS A 717 -39.79 -29.52 12.59
CA LYS A 717 -40.48 -30.50 13.45
C LYS A 717 -39.69 -31.80 13.60
N ASN A 718 -39.04 -32.26 12.53
CA ASN A 718 -38.24 -33.48 12.53
C ASN A 718 -36.77 -33.26 12.90
N LYS A 719 -36.36 -32.03 13.26
CA LYS A 719 -34.97 -31.64 13.54
C LYS A 719 -33.98 -32.03 12.42
N ILE A 720 -34.43 -31.93 11.17
CA ILE A 720 -33.62 -32.19 9.97
C ILE A 720 -33.36 -30.89 9.22
N THR A 721 -32.44 -30.94 8.25
CA THR A 721 -32.15 -29.83 7.34
C THR A 721 -33.28 -29.62 6.33
N LEU A 722 -33.35 -28.42 5.72
CA LEU A 722 -34.32 -28.14 4.66
C LEU A 722 -34.15 -29.09 3.47
N TRP A 723 -32.90 -29.39 3.10
CA TRP A 723 -32.60 -30.36 2.05
C TRP A 723 -33.09 -31.77 2.37
N GLU A 724 -32.91 -32.25 3.60
CA GLU A 724 -33.47 -33.53 4.03
C GLU A 724 -35.01 -33.53 4.03
N GLY A 725 -35.64 -32.39 4.35
CA GLY A 725 -37.07 -32.18 4.16
C GLY A 725 -37.49 -32.36 2.70
N ILE A 726 -36.77 -31.74 1.76
CA ILE A 726 -36.98 -31.90 0.32
C ILE A 726 -36.76 -33.36 -0.12
N ARG A 727 -35.74 -34.04 0.42
CA ARG A 727 -35.47 -35.46 0.13
C ARG A 727 -36.58 -36.39 0.59
N LYS A 728 -37.27 -36.03 1.68
CA LYS A 728 -38.34 -36.81 2.32
C LYS A 728 -39.73 -36.23 2.02
N VAL A 729 -39.89 -35.48 0.92
CA VAL A 729 -41.16 -34.81 0.58
C VAL A 729 -42.34 -35.80 0.48
N GLU A 730 -42.08 -37.05 0.10
CA GLU A 730 -43.05 -38.13 0.03
C GLU A 730 -43.65 -38.52 1.39
N LYS A 731 -42.95 -38.23 2.49
CA LYS A 731 -43.43 -38.50 3.85
C LYS A 731 -44.34 -37.39 4.39
N MET A 732 -44.60 -36.35 3.60
CA MET A 732 -45.45 -35.23 4.00
C MET A 732 -46.91 -35.47 3.61
N ASN A 733 -47.78 -35.71 4.59
CA ASN A 733 -49.19 -36.01 4.35
C ASN A 733 -50.03 -34.82 3.81
N ASN A 734 -49.47 -33.60 3.77
CA ASN A 734 -50.21 -32.35 3.51
C ASN A 734 -49.77 -31.62 2.22
N LEU A 735 -49.28 -32.35 1.21
CA LEU A 735 -48.96 -31.81 -0.12
C LEU A 735 -49.83 -32.46 -1.19
N SER A 736 -50.24 -31.68 -2.20
CA SER A 736 -50.95 -32.25 -3.35
C SER A 736 -49.97 -33.06 -4.22
N PRO A 737 -50.44 -34.09 -4.96
CA PRO A 737 -49.57 -34.88 -5.84
C PRO A 737 -48.80 -34.04 -6.86
N ARG A 738 -49.41 -32.96 -7.36
CA ARG A 738 -48.75 -31.99 -8.26
C ARG A 738 -47.60 -31.27 -7.58
N THR A 739 -47.81 -30.77 -6.36
CA THR A 739 -46.77 -30.05 -5.61
C THR A 739 -45.63 -30.98 -5.22
N GLU A 740 -45.94 -32.21 -4.80
CA GLU A 740 -44.94 -33.24 -4.52
C GLU A 740 -44.08 -33.53 -5.74
N TRP A 741 -44.70 -33.72 -6.92
CA TRP A 741 -43.99 -33.92 -8.18
C TRP A 741 -43.06 -32.75 -8.53
N LEU A 742 -43.51 -31.50 -8.34
CA LEU A 742 -42.67 -30.31 -8.58
C LEU A 742 -41.42 -30.29 -7.67
N VAL A 743 -41.58 -30.62 -6.40
CA VAL A 743 -40.47 -30.68 -5.44
C VAL A 743 -39.53 -31.84 -5.79
N LYS A 744 -40.05 -33.00 -6.20
CA LYS A 744 -39.23 -34.12 -6.69
C LYS A 744 -38.38 -33.75 -7.91
N ASN A 745 -38.95 -33.02 -8.87
CA ASN A 745 -38.19 -32.56 -10.04
C ASN A 745 -37.07 -31.60 -9.65
N PHE A 746 -37.34 -30.65 -8.76
CA PHE A 746 -36.31 -29.77 -8.22
C PHE A 746 -35.22 -30.56 -7.48
N ARG A 747 -35.59 -31.51 -6.63
CA ARG A 747 -34.65 -32.42 -5.95
C ARG A 747 -33.75 -33.14 -6.95
N ASN A 748 -34.33 -33.74 -7.99
CA ASN A 748 -33.59 -34.50 -8.99
C ASN A 748 -32.64 -33.61 -9.81
N LEU A 749 -33.06 -32.38 -10.14
CA LEU A 749 -32.21 -31.38 -10.77
C LEU A 749 -30.98 -31.08 -9.89
N ILE A 750 -31.19 -30.76 -8.61
CA ILE A 750 -30.07 -30.45 -7.71
C ILE A 750 -29.13 -31.65 -7.55
N PHE A 751 -29.65 -32.87 -7.35
CA PHE A 751 -28.80 -34.08 -7.28
C PHE A 751 -27.96 -34.28 -8.53
N LYS A 752 -28.54 -34.11 -9.72
CA LYS A 752 -27.81 -34.21 -10.99
C LYS A 752 -26.63 -33.24 -11.01
N TYR A 753 -26.84 -31.98 -10.63
CA TYR A 753 -25.79 -30.96 -10.64
C TYR A 753 -24.78 -31.09 -9.50
N MET A 754 -25.15 -31.70 -8.37
CA MET A 754 -24.20 -32.06 -7.32
C MET A 754 -23.17 -33.08 -7.80
N GLU A 755 -23.58 -34.06 -8.62
CA GLU A 755 -22.65 -35.02 -9.22
C GLU A 755 -21.82 -34.40 -10.35
N LEU A 756 -22.43 -33.55 -11.19
CA LEU A 756 -21.69 -32.84 -12.24
C LEU A 756 -20.64 -31.87 -11.68
N ALA A 757 -20.92 -31.19 -10.56
CA ALA A 757 -19.98 -30.27 -9.93
C ALA A 757 -18.70 -30.94 -9.43
N LYS A 758 -18.68 -32.27 -9.23
CA LYS A 758 -17.47 -33.02 -8.85
C LYS A 758 -16.53 -33.27 -10.02
N SER A 759 -16.99 -33.13 -11.26
CA SER A 759 -16.25 -33.55 -12.46
C SER A 759 -16.11 -32.46 -13.53
N LEU A 760 -17.00 -31.45 -13.53
CA LEU A 760 -16.93 -30.33 -14.46
C LEU A 760 -16.23 -29.12 -13.84
N GLY A 761 -15.59 -28.32 -14.70
CA GLY A 761 -15.20 -26.96 -14.36
C GLY A 761 -16.43 -26.10 -14.04
N VAL A 762 -16.24 -25.10 -13.18
CA VAL A 762 -17.26 -24.13 -12.74
C VAL A 762 -17.90 -23.39 -13.91
N GLY A 763 -17.12 -22.94 -14.89
CA GLY A 763 -17.63 -22.22 -16.07
C GLY A 763 -18.57 -23.09 -16.91
N GLU A 764 -18.17 -24.34 -17.17
CA GLU A 764 -19.01 -25.30 -17.89
C GLU A 764 -20.25 -25.71 -17.06
N LEU A 765 -20.09 -25.86 -15.75
CA LEU A 765 -21.18 -26.18 -14.81
C LEU A 765 -22.25 -25.08 -14.85
N ILE A 766 -21.86 -23.80 -14.73
CA ILE A 766 -22.76 -22.65 -14.81
C ILE A 766 -23.49 -22.63 -16.15
N LYS A 767 -22.75 -22.79 -17.26
CA LYS A 767 -23.32 -22.79 -18.61
C LYS A 767 -24.38 -23.87 -18.80
N LYS A 768 -24.10 -25.11 -18.35
CA LYS A 768 -25.05 -26.23 -18.40
C LYS A 768 -26.27 -25.94 -17.53
N LEU A 769 -26.05 -25.47 -16.31
CA LEU A 769 -27.11 -25.17 -15.35
C LEU A 769 -28.08 -24.10 -15.88
N ILE A 770 -27.56 -22.96 -16.33
CA ILE A 770 -28.35 -21.85 -16.88
C ILE A 770 -29.22 -22.32 -18.06
N LYS A 771 -28.66 -23.16 -18.93
CA LYS A 771 -29.36 -23.73 -20.09
C LYS A 771 -30.48 -24.67 -19.66
N GLU A 772 -30.24 -25.55 -18.70
CA GLU A 772 -31.21 -26.57 -18.26
C GLU A 772 -32.37 -25.97 -17.45
N ILE A 773 -32.10 -25.01 -16.57
CA ILE A 773 -33.16 -24.32 -15.82
C ILE A 773 -33.94 -23.33 -16.69
N GLY A 774 -33.47 -23.06 -17.91
CA GLY A 774 -34.11 -22.18 -18.89
C GLY A 774 -34.06 -20.70 -18.48
N TYR A 775 -33.02 -20.27 -17.76
CA TYR A 775 -32.94 -18.91 -17.22
C TYR A 775 -32.88 -17.86 -18.32
N ILE A 776 -31.94 -18.00 -19.28
CA ILE A 776 -31.77 -17.07 -20.41
C ILE A 776 -33.02 -17.08 -21.30
N LYS A 777 -33.54 -18.27 -21.65
CA LYS A 777 -34.77 -18.41 -22.46
C LYS A 777 -35.98 -17.68 -21.86
N ARG A 778 -36.02 -17.52 -20.54
CA ARG A 778 -37.06 -16.76 -19.86
C ARG A 778 -36.82 -15.26 -20.01
N LEU A 779 -35.60 -14.78 -19.78
CA LEU A 779 -35.25 -13.37 -19.94
C LEU A 779 -35.47 -12.90 -21.39
N GLU A 780 -35.15 -13.74 -22.38
CA GLU A 780 -35.43 -13.49 -23.80
C GLU A 780 -36.93 -13.34 -24.08
N LYS A 781 -37.80 -14.05 -23.35
CA LYS A 781 -39.27 -13.91 -23.47
C LYS A 781 -39.82 -12.67 -22.78
N GLU A 782 -39.12 -12.12 -21.79
CA GLU A 782 -39.53 -10.89 -21.12
C GLU A 782 -39.27 -9.66 -22.02
N ASP A 783 -38.36 -9.76 -23.00
CA ASP A 783 -38.10 -8.80 -24.09
C ASP A 783 -38.10 -7.33 -23.67
N THR A 784 -37.34 -7.03 -22.62
CA THR A 784 -37.15 -5.67 -22.09
C THR A 784 -35.68 -5.33 -22.10
N PHE A 785 -35.35 -4.03 -22.22
CA PHE A 785 -33.97 -3.54 -22.07
C PHE A 785 -33.29 -4.04 -20.78
N THR A 786 -34.05 -4.10 -19.68
CA THR A 786 -33.57 -4.67 -18.41
C THR A 786 -33.25 -6.17 -18.51
N SER A 787 -33.92 -6.92 -19.38
CA SER A 787 -33.67 -8.35 -19.56
C SER A 787 -32.42 -8.61 -20.40
N GLU A 788 -32.13 -7.77 -21.39
CA GLU A 788 -30.88 -7.82 -22.17
C GLU A 788 -29.67 -7.61 -21.25
N MET A 789 -29.67 -6.58 -20.41
CA MET A 789 -28.59 -6.34 -19.43
C MET A 789 -28.38 -7.54 -18.48
N ARG A 790 -29.46 -8.18 -18.02
CA ARG A 790 -29.34 -9.38 -17.16
C ARG A 790 -28.72 -10.56 -17.90
N ILE A 791 -28.98 -10.71 -19.19
CA ILE A 791 -28.35 -11.75 -20.02
C ILE A 791 -26.86 -11.46 -20.17
N GLU A 792 -26.47 -10.20 -20.35
CA GLU A 792 -25.06 -9.78 -20.37
C GLU A 792 -24.36 -10.09 -19.04
N ASN A 793 -24.96 -9.74 -17.91
CA ASN A 793 -24.44 -10.07 -16.57
C ASN A 793 -24.20 -11.58 -16.38
N LEU A 794 -25.12 -12.43 -16.88
CA LEU A 794 -24.96 -13.89 -16.83
C LEU A 794 -23.84 -14.40 -17.75
N LYS A 795 -23.58 -13.74 -18.88
CA LYS A 795 -22.44 -14.06 -19.75
C LYS A 795 -21.13 -13.68 -19.08
N GLU A 796 -21.07 -12.49 -18.51
CA GLU A 796 -19.91 -12.01 -17.76
C GLU A 796 -19.59 -12.92 -16.56
N LEU A 797 -20.61 -13.45 -15.87
CA LEU A 797 -20.40 -14.42 -14.79
C LEU A 797 -19.73 -15.71 -15.29
N MET A 798 -20.10 -16.19 -16.48
CA MET A 798 -19.44 -17.36 -17.08
C MET A 798 -17.99 -17.05 -17.45
N ASP A 799 -17.72 -15.86 -17.98
CA ASP A 799 -16.37 -15.43 -18.33
C ASP A 799 -15.50 -15.27 -17.08
N ALA A 800 -16.04 -14.68 -16.00
CA ALA A 800 -15.37 -14.61 -14.70
C ALA A 800 -15.01 -16.00 -14.15
N ALA A 801 -15.93 -16.96 -14.25
CA ALA A 801 -15.68 -18.34 -13.84
C ALA A 801 -14.59 -19.03 -14.69
N ASN A 802 -14.57 -18.81 -16.01
CA ASN A 802 -13.51 -19.33 -16.88
C ASN A 802 -12.14 -18.71 -16.54
N GLN A 803 -12.09 -17.39 -16.31
CA GLN A 803 -10.85 -16.71 -15.92
C GLN A 803 -10.33 -17.19 -14.55
N PHE A 804 -11.24 -17.46 -13.62
CA PHE A 804 -10.89 -18.08 -12.34
C PHE A 804 -10.21 -19.44 -12.56
N GLU A 805 -10.74 -20.29 -13.43
CA GLU A 805 -10.16 -21.60 -13.73
C GLU A 805 -8.77 -21.53 -14.39
N GLU A 806 -8.49 -20.46 -15.15
CA GLU A 806 -7.18 -20.25 -15.77
C GLU A 806 -6.12 -19.84 -14.75
N LYS A 807 -6.50 -19.02 -13.76
CA LYS A 807 -5.57 -18.39 -12.80
C LYS A 807 -5.43 -19.18 -11.50
N SER A 808 -6.48 -19.84 -11.04
CA SER A 808 -6.55 -20.48 -9.73
C SER A 808 -5.98 -21.90 -9.74
N GLU A 809 -5.26 -22.26 -8.67
CA GLU A 809 -4.75 -23.63 -8.47
C GLU A 809 -5.88 -24.59 -8.12
N ASP A 810 -6.77 -24.18 -7.20
CA ASP A 810 -7.99 -24.90 -6.89
C ASP A 810 -9.12 -24.41 -7.81
N LYS A 811 -9.53 -25.28 -8.74
CA LYS A 811 -10.57 -25.00 -9.75
C LYS A 811 -11.95 -25.49 -9.32
N SER A 812 -12.11 -25.88 -8.05
CA SER A 812 -13.39 -26.37 -7.54
C SER A 812 -14.46 -25.26 -7.49
N THR A 813 -15.73 -25.66 -7.57
CA THR A 813 -16.86 -24.73 -7.35
C THR A 813 -16.80 -24.07 -5.98
N GLN A 814 -16.26 -24.78 -4.97
CA GLN A 814 -16.07 -24.22 -3.64
C GLN A 814 -15.06 -23.07 -3.64
N ALA A 815 -13.91 -23.25 -4.28
CA ALA A 815 -12.89 -22.21 -4.37
C ALA A 815 -13.38 -20.98 -5.15
N PHE A 816 -14.16 -21.17 -6.22
CA PHE A 816 -14.80 -20.06 -6.93
C PHE A 816 -15.78 -19.28 -6.05
N LEU A 817 -16.63 -19.98 -5.29
CA LEU A 817 -17.57 -19.32 -4.38
C LEU A 817 -16.87 -18.55 -3.26
N GLU A 818 -15.73 -19.04 -2.78
CA GLU A 818 -14.89 -18.35 -1.81
C GLU A 818 -14.29 -17.08 -2.41
N ASP A 819 -13.68 -17.17 -3.58
CA ASP A 819 -13.12 -16.03 -4.31
C ASP A 819 -14.19 -14.94 -4.52
N VAL A 820 -15.35 -15.30 -5.07
CA VAL A 820 -16.47 -14.38 -5.28
C VAL A 820 -16.97 -13.73 -3.99
N SER A 821 -17.00 -14.48 -2.89
CA SER A 821 -17.49 -13.94 -1.61
C SER A 821 -16.47 -13.00 -0.96
N LEU A 822 -15.18 -13.14 -1.25
CA LEU A 822 -14.10 -12.35 -0.65
C LEU A 822 -13.71 -11.12 -1.49
N ILE A 823 -14.26 -10.95 -2.69
CA ILE A 823 -14.05 -9.78 -3.55
C ILE A 823 -14.67 -8.53 -2.91
N SER A 824 -13.86 -7.49 -2.75
CA SER A 824 -14.33 -6.15 -2.35
C SER A 824 -14.77 -5.32 -3.55
N GLU A 825 -15.57 -4.27 -3.33
CA GLU A 825 -16.00 -3.37 -4.41
C GLU A 825 -14.81 -2.77 -5.18
N VAL A 826 -13.74 -2.41 -4.46
CA VAL A 826 -12.50 -1.84 -5.05
C VAL A 826 -11.78 -2.87 -5.93
N ASP A 827 -11.95 -4.17 -5.69
CA ASP A 827 -11.31 -5.22 -6.50
C ASP A 827 -11.99 -5.36 -7.88
N THR A 828 -13.26 -4.94 -8.02
CA THR A 828 -13.97 -4.92 -9.31
C THR A 828 -13.69 -3.68 -10.15
N TRP A 829 -12.93 -2.72 -9.62
CA TRP A 829 -12.57 -1.49 -10.34
C TRP A 829 -11.51 -1.78 -11.41
N ASP A 830 -11.88 -1.56 -12.68
CA ASP A 830 -10.97 -1.59 -13.82
C ASP A 830 -10.17 -0.28 -13.90
N ASP A 831 -8.90 -0.33 -13.50
CA ASP A 831 -7.96 0.79 -13.58
C ASP A 831 -7.45 1.05 -15.01
N LYS A 832 -7.74 0.17 -15.96
CA LYS A 832 -7.43 0.36 -17.39
C LYS A 832 -8.59 0.97 -18.16
N ALA A 833 -9.76 1.10 -17.55
CA ALA A 833 -10.90 1.78 -18.15
C ALA A 833 -10.51 3.23 -18.45
N LYS A 834 -10.66 3.69 -19.71
CA LYS A 834 -10.31 5.06 -20.14
C LYS A 834 -11.36 6.09 -19.67
N ALA A 835 -11.64 6.13 -18.37
CA ALA A 835 -12.79 6.80 -17.78
C ALA A 835 -12.44 7.47 -16.44
N VAL A 836 -13.15 8.54 -16.09
CA VAL A 836 -13.01 9.21 -14.79
C VAL A 836 -13.58 8.33 -13.69
N THR A 837 -12.86 8.19 -12.57
CA THR A 837 -13.30 7.33 -11.47
C THR A 837 -14.09 8.12 -10.42
N LEU A 838 -15.32 7.70 -10.13
CA LEU A 838 -16.19 8.26 -9.09
C LEU A 838 -16.21 7.28 -7.91
N MET A 839 -15.92 7.74 -6.69
CA MET A 839 -15.91 6.86 -5.52
C MET A 839 -16.08 7.62 -4.20
N THR A 840 -16.36 6.88 -3.12
CA THR A 840 -16.31 7.46 -1.78
C THR A 840 -14.87 7.70 -1.32
N LEU A 841 -14.67 8.65 -0.41
CA LEU A 841 -13.38 8.87 0.25
C LEU A 841 -12.81 7.61 0.93
N HIS A 842 -13.67 6.74 1.45
CA HIS A 842 -13.25 5.48 2.08
C HIS A 842 -12.65 4.50 1.06
N ASN A 843 -13.25 4.42 -0.14
CA ASN A 843 -12.77 3.55 -1.21
C ASN A 843 -11.50 4.10 -1.88
N ALA A 844 -11.16 5.37 -1.67
CA ALA A 844 -9.97 6.00 -2.22
C ALA A 844 -8.67 5.59 -1.52
N LYS A 845 -8.74 4.97 -0.33
CA LYS A 845 -7.56 4.55 0.43
C LYS A 845 -6.71 3.57 -0.39
N GLY A 846 -5.39 3.76 -0.36
CA GLY A 846 -4.44 2.97 -1.15
C GLY A 846 -4.27 3.42 -2.60
N LEU A 847 -5.23 4.15 -3.18
CA LEU A 847 -5.17 4.62 -4.57
C LEU A 847 -4.39 5.94 -4.71
N GLU A 848 -4.14 6.34 -5.96
CA GLU A 848 -3.47 7.59 -6.32
C GLU A 848 -3.84 8.02 -7.75
N PHE A 849 -4.02 9.32 -7.96
CA PHE A 849 -4.46 9.90 -9.24
C PHE A 849 -3.68 11.18 -9.53
N ASP A 850 -3.42 11.51 -10.81
CA ASP A 850 -2.79 12.79 -11.16
C ASP A 850 -3.68 13.97 -10.72
N THR A 851 -5.00 13.81 -10.90
CA THR A 851 -6.00 14.82 -10.54
C THR A 851 -7.07 14.24 -9.63
N VAL A 852 -7.37 14.95 -8.55
CA VAL A 852 -8.46 14.61 -7.62
C VAL A 852 -9.40 15.80 -7.45
N PHE A 853 -10.71 15.52 -7.50
CA PHE A 853 -11.79 16.42 -7.09
C PHE A 853 -12.40 15.89 -5.80
N ILE A 854 -12.44 16.68 -4.72
CA ILE A 854 -13.18 16.35 -3.50
C ILE A 854 -14.43 17.25 -3.46
N THR A 855 -15.59 16.64 -3.58
CA THR A 855 -16.89 17.33 -3.71
C THR A 855 -17.67 17.31 -2.40
N GLY A 856 -18.51 18.33 -2.20
CA GLY A 856 -19.32 18.46 -0.98
C GLY A 856 -18.49 18.70 0.28
N MET A 857 -17.48 19.58 0.20
CA MET A 857 -16.72 20.08 1.35
C MET A 857 -17.57 21.03 2.21
N GLU A 858 -18.63 20.49 2.81
CA GLU A 858 -19.69 21.21 3.52
C GLU A 858 -19.85 20.66 4.94
N GLU A 859 -20.11 21.53 5.93
CA GLU A 859 -20.48 21.11 7.28
C GLU A 859 -21.75 20.25 7.25
N GLY A 860 -21.71 19.09 7.91
CA GLY A 860 -22.78 18.11 7.91
C GLY A 860 -22.63 17.03 6.82
N PHE A 861 -21.78 17.27 5.82
CA PHE A 861 -21.38 16.29 4.81
C PHE A 861 -19.96 15.81 5.05
N LEU A 862 -18.96 16.69 4.99
CA LEU A 862 -17.57 16.38 5.28
C LEU A 862 -16.97 17.52 6.13
N PRO A 863 -17.02 17.44 7.46
CA PRO A 863 -17.38 16.27 8.28
C PRO A 863 -18.87 15.91 8.25
N HIS A 864 -19.17 14.62 8.33
CA HIS A 864 -20.54 14.11 8.42
C HIS A 864 -21.21 14.54 9.72
N SER A 865 -22.48 14.91 9.67
CA SER A 865 -23.26 15.40 10.83
C SER A 865 -23.20 14.54 12.09
N ASN A 866 -23.13 13.21 11.97
CA ASN A 866 -23.00 12.31 13.13
C ASN A 866 -21.71 12.55 13.93
N ALA A 867 -20.63 12.93 13.25
CA ALA A 867 -19.31 13.12 13.86
C ALA A 867 -19.22 14.35 14.77
N PHE A 868 -20.26 15.19 14.84
CA PHE A 868 -20.31 16.34 15.73
C PHE A 868 -20.61 15.98 17.19
N SER A 869 -21.02 14.74 17.45
CA SER A 869 -21.38 14.29 18.79
C SER A 869 -20.17 13.96 19.66
N GLU A 870 -19.09 13.46 19.06
CA GLU A 870 -17.87 13.05 19.75
C GLU A 870 -16.62 13.57 19.03
N GLU A 871 -15.67 14.15 19.78
CA GLU A 871 -14.41 14.67 19.21
C GLU A 871 -13.63 13.59 18.45
N ARG A 872 -13.64 12.35 18.95
CA ARG A 872 -12.98 11.21 18.29
C ARG A 872 -13.57 10.88 16.92
N GLU A 873 -14.86 11.09 16.70
CA GLU A 873 -15.47 10.90 15.38
C GLU A 873 -15.10 12.03 14.43
N LEU A 874 -14.99 13.26 14.95
CA LEU A 874 -14.49 14.39 14.17
C LEU A 874 -13.04 14.19 13.73
N GLU A 875 -12.18 13.67 14.60
CA GLU A 875 -10.80 13.32 14.25
C GLU A 875 -10.72 12.28 13.13
N GLU A 876 -11.64 11.31 13.09
CA GLU A 876 -11.72 10.30 12.04
C GLU A 876 -12.17 10.91 10.70
N GLU A 877 -13.18 11.78 10.70
CA GLU A 877 -13.58 12.51 9.49
C GLU A 877 -12.44 13.42 8.98
N ARG A 878 -11.60 13.94 9.88
CA ARG A 878 -10.39 14.70 9.53
C ARG A 878 -9.34 13.80 8.87
N ARG A 879 -9.09 12.59 9.41
CA ARG A 879 -8.24 11.56 8.77
C ARG A 879 -8.79 11.17 7.40
N LEU A 880 -10.11 11.06 7.25
CA LEU A 880 -10.76 10.75 5.98
C LEU A 880 -10.51 11.85 4.93
N CYS A 881 -10.64 13.13 5.31
CA CYS A 881 -10.30 14.25 4.46
C CYS A 881 -8.81 14.27 4.11
N TYR A 882 -7.93 14.02 5.09
CA TYR A 882 -6.48 13.87 4.90
C TYR A 882 -6.14 12.76 3.87
N VAL A 883 -6.78 11.60 3.98
CA VAL A 883 -6.63 10.50 3.01
C VAL A 883 -7.01 10.98 1.61
N GLY A 884 -8.14 11.64 1.45
CA GLY A 884 -8.61 12.19 0.17
C GLY A 884 -7.62 13.15 -0.48
N ILE A 885 -7.14 14.13 0.30
CA ILE A 885 -6.13 15.12 -0.15
C ILE A 885 -4.87 14.42 -0.64
N THR A 886 -4.39 13.41 0.11
CA THR A 886 -3.12 12.71 -0.16
C THR A 886 -3.21 11.67 -1.27
N ARG A 887 -4.35 11.53 -1.95
CA ARG A 887 -4.46 10.71 -3.18
C ARG A 887 -4.05 11.49 -4.43
N ALA A 888 -4.05 12.82 -4.36
CA ALA A 888 -3.70 13.69 -5.48
C ALA A 888 -2.19 13.75 -5.66
N LYS A 889 -1.70 13.48 -6.88
CA LYS A 889 -0.29 13.65 -7.23
C LYS A 889 0.02 15.09 -7.62
N LYS A 890 -0.76 15.66 -8.54
CA LYS A 890 -0.46 16.98 -9.16
C LYS A 890 -1.54 18.02 -8.90
N HIS A 891 -2.80 17.70 -9.18
CA HIS A 891 -3.92 18.66 -9.10
C HIS A 891 -4.94 18.21 -8.06
N LEU A 892 -5.33 19.16 -7.19
CA LEU A 892 -6.36 18.96 -6.18
C LEU A 892 -7.40 20.07 -6.27
N TYR A 893 -8.65 19.69 -6.43
CA TYR A 893 -9.81 20.58 -6.44
C TYR A 893 -10.72 20.25 -5.27
N LEU A 894 -11.08 21.27 -4.49
CA LEU A 894 -12.01 21.19 -3.38
C LEU A 894 -13.25 22.02 -3.75
N THR A 895 -14.43 21.42 -3.71
CA THR A 895 -15.68 22.13 -4.03
C THR A 895 -16.67 22.05 -2.89
N TYR A 896 -17.42 23.14 -2.69
CA TYR A 896 -18.54 23.19 -1.75
C TYR A 896 -19.69 24.00 -2.36
N THR A 897 -20.91 23.75 -1.87
CA THR A 897 -22.11 24.42 -2.36
C THR A 897 -22.84 25.24 -1.29
N ASP A 898 -23.51 26.32 -1.71
CA ASP A 898 -24.37 27.13 -0.83
C ASP A 898 -25.61 26.34 -0.36
N ARG A 899 -26.15 25.50 -1.24
CA ARG A 899 -27.31 24.64 -0.97
C ARG A 899 -27.19 23.30 -1.70
N ARG A 900 -27.66 22.24 -1.06
CA ARG A 900 -27.67 20.89 -1.64
C ARG A 900 -29.00 20.20 -1.42
N ARG A 901 -29.55 19.55 -2.46
CA ARG A 901 -30.69 18.65 -2.29
C ARG A 901 -30.25 17.21 -2.03
N LEU A 902 -30.70 16.62 -0.93
CA LEU A 902 -30.44 15.22 -0.58
C LEU A 902 -31.71 14.56 -0.04
N TYR A 903 -32.03 13.35 -0.50
CA TYR A 903 -33.23 12.58 -0.10
C TYR A 903 -34.54 13.38 -0.14
N GLY A 904 -34.67 14.30 -1.08
CA GLY A 904 -35.85 15.15 -1.26
C GLY A 904 -35.83 16.46 -0.47
N ASN A 905 -34.96 16.62 0.53
CA ASN A 905 -34.82 17.82 1.35
C ASN A 905 -33.70 18.75 0.82
N THR A 906 -33.85 20.05 1.03
CA THR A 906 -32.83 21.05 0.70
C THR A 906 -32.09 21.47 1.96
N TYR A 907 -30.77 21.28 1.97
CA TYR A 907 -29.86 21.68 3.03
C TYR A 907 -29.13 22.95 2.60
N TRP A 908 -28.99 23.89 3.53
CA TRP A 908 -28.14 25.08 3.35
C TRP A 908 -26.86 24.84 4.13
N GLY A 909 -25.75 24.72 3.41
CA GLY A 909 -24.47 24.28 3.96
C GLY A 909 -23.55 25.46 4.26
N LEU A 910 -22.80 25.35 5.37
CA LEU A 910 -21.59 26.15 5.55
C LEU A 910 -20.43 25.39 4.91
N ALA A 911 -19.41 26.11 4.46
CA ALA A 911 -18.16 25.50 4.05
C ALA A 911 -17.57 24.66 5.20
N SER A 912 -17.01 23.51 4.87
CA SER A 912 -16.37 22.60 5.83
C SER A 912 -15.27 23.31 6.61
N ARG A 913 -15.21 23.07 7.93
CA ARG A 913 -14.09 23.52 8.77
C ARG A 913 -12.73 23.00 8.28
N PHE A 914 -12.68 21.86 7.60
CA PHE A 914 -11.44 21.28 7.09
C PHE A 914 -10.78 22.16 6.03
N ILE A 915 -11.55 22.99 5.33
CA ILE A 915 -11.00 24.00 4.40
C ILE A 915 -10.18 25.05 5.17
N ALA A 916 -10.70 25.52 6.31
CA ALA A 916 -10.04 26.52 7.15
C ALA A 916 -8.84 25.92 7.90
N GLU A 917 -9.00 24.73 8.49
CA GLU A 917 -7.94 24.00 9.19
C GLU A 917 -6.75 23.69 8.28
N ALA A 918 -6.99 23.34 7.02
CA ALA A 918 -5.94 23.06 6.05
C ALA A 918 -5.21 24.32 5.53
N GLY A 919 -5.73 25.52 5.84
CA GLY A 919 -5.13 26.81 5.46
C GLY A 919 -5.27 27.16 3.98
N VAL A 920 -6.37 26.76 3.32
CA VAL A 920 -6.58 27.02 1.89
C VAL A 920 -6.94 28.48 1.65
N GLU A 921 -5.99 29.27 1.15
CA GLU A 921 -6.22 30.65 0.67
C GLU A 921 -6.77 30.62 -0.76
N GLY A 922 -8.10 30.66 -0.90
CA GLY A 922 -8.76 30.97 -2.16
C GLY A 922 -9.21 32.44 -2.20
N GLU A 923 -9.57 32.94 -3.39
CA GLU A 923 -10.44 34.13 -3.54
C GLU A 923 -11.86 33.86 -3.02
N ALA A 924 -11.99 33.20 -1.86
CA ALA A 924 -13.19 33.21 -1.06
C ALA A 924 -13.26 34.58 -0.39
N VAL A 925 -13.61 35.59 -1.17
CA VAL A 925 -14.14 36.82 -0.61
C VAL A 925 -15.41 36.43 0.14
N PHE A 926 -15.28 36.31 1.46
CA PHE A 926 -16.41 36.34 2.38
C PHE A 926 -17.03 37.75 2.29
N ILE A 927 -17.85 37.99 1.27
CA ILE A 927 -18.90 39.02 1.33
C ILE A 927 -20.12 38.27 1.85
N PRO A 928 -20.48 38.39 3.14
CA PRO A 928 -21.83 38.06 3.54
C PRO A 928 -22.73 39.03 2.77
N ARG A 929 -23.32 38.59 1.66
CA ARG A 929 -24.41 39.32 1.00
C ARG A 929 -25.46 39.57 2.08
N GLY A 930 -25.67 40.85 2.37
CA GLY A 930 -26.07 41.31 3.69
C GLY A 930 -27.32 40.64 4.24
N GLU A 931 -27.19 40.05 5.43
CA GLU A 931 -28.37 39.75 6.25
C GLU A 931 -29.04 41.09 6.62
N LYS A 932 -30.24 41.33 6.10
CA LYS A 932 -30.97 42.61 6.28
C LYS A 932 -31.28 42.94 7.76
N PHE A 933 -31.32 41.94 8.64
CA PHE A 933 -31.80 42.04 10.02
C PHE A 933 -30.85 41.36 11.03
N LYS A 934 -29.71 42.00 11.30
CA LYS A 934 -28.72 41.57 12.31
C LYS A 934 -28.97 42.25 13.66
N VAL A 935 -28.41 41.65 14.72
CA VAL A 935 -28.35 42.29 16.04
C VAL A 935 -27.65 43.64 15.91
N GLY A 936 -28.23 44.68 16.51
CA GLY A 936 -27.76 46.06 16.43
C GLY A 936 -28.44 46.91 15.35
N VAL A 937 -29.11 46.32 14.36
CA VAL A 937 -29.82 47.05 13.30
C VAL A 937 -31.10 47.69 13.84
N THR A 938 -31.37 48.91 13.42
CA THR A 938 -32.62 49.61 13.73
C THR A 938 -33.63 49.38 12.60
N ILE A 939 -34.85 49.02 12.98
CA ILE A 939 -35.94 48.71 12.06
C ILE A 939 -37.18 49.54 12.40
N ILE A 940 -38.13 49.62 11.48
CA ILE A 940 -39.50 50.08 11.69
C ILE A 940 -40.43 48.89 11.49
N HIS A 941 -41.27 48.63 12.48
CA HIS A 941 -42.41 47.72 12.35
C HIS A 941 -43.67 48.55 12.09
N PRO A 942 -44.57 48.15 11.17
CA PRO A 942 -45.77 48.92 10.83
C PRO A 942 -46.65 49.28 12.04
N GLU A 943 -46.73 48.37 13.02
CA GLU A 943 -47.56 48.54 14.23
C GLU A 943 -46.79 49.10 15.44
N PHE A 944 -45.50 48.74 15.61
CA PHE A 944 -44.75 49.04 16.84
C PHE A 944 -43.74 50.18 16.66
N GLY A 945 -43.65 50.75 15.45
CA GLY A 945 -42.76 51.85 15.13
C GLY A 945 -41.29 51.44 15.13
N LYS A 946 -40.40 52.40 15.46
CA LYS A 946 -38.94 52.23 15.43
C LYS A 946 -38.47 51.34 16.59
N GLY A 947 -37.59 50.37 16.30
CA GLY A 947 -37.01 49.49 17.29
C GLY A 947 -35.64 48.92 16.89
N LYS A 948 -34.85 48.47 17.86
CA LYS A 948 -33.50 47.92 17.65
C LYS A 948 -33.49 46.42 17.90
N ILE A 949 -32.92 45.65 16.98
CA ILE A 949 -32.77 44.20 17.13
C ILE A 949 -31.69 43.94 18.20
N ILE A 950 -32.05 43.25 19.28
CA ILE A 950 -31.14 42.90 20.37
C ILE A 950 -30.71 41.44 20.34
N LYS A 951 -31.48 40.57 19.65
CA LYS A 951 -31.15 39.15 19.47
C LYS A 951 -31.72 38.65 18.16
N ALA A 952 -31.02 37.76 17.47
CA ALA A 952 -31.49 37.09 16.27
C ALA A 952 -31.16 35.59 16.38
N THR A 953 -32.14 34.74 16.07
CA THR A 953 -32.02 33.27 16.12
C THR A 953 -32.67 32.65 14.88
N GLY A 954 -32.02 31.67 14.27
CA GLY A 954 -32.45 31.07 13.00
C GLY A 954 -31.90 31.81 11.77
N PHE A 955 -32.07 31.22 10.60
CA PHE A 955 -31.54 31.71 9.32
C PHE A 955 -32.64 31.78 8.24
N GLY A 956 -32.45 32.61 7.22
CA GLY A 956 -33.37 32.71 6.09
C GLY A 956 -34.80 33.14 6.47
N GLU A 957 -35.79 32.44 5.91
CA GLU A 957 -37.23 32.74 6.07
C GLU A 957 -37.77 32.48 7.48
N ASP A 958 -37.16 31.56 8.24
CA ASP A 958 -37.62 31.18 9.60
C ASP A 958 -36.93 31.98 10.71
N ARG A 959 -36.14 33.00 10.34
CA ARG A 959 -35.40 33.84 11.29
C ARG A 959 -36.36 34.57 12.23
N LYS A 960 -36.08 34.48 13.53
CA LYS A 960 -36.77 35.23 14.58
C LYS A 960 -35.84 36.28 15.15
N VAL A 961 -36.32 37.52 15.23
CA VAL A 961 -35.60 38.65 15.81
C VAL A 961 -36.32 39.14 17.06
N GLU A 962 -35.56 39.47 18.08
CA GLU A 962 -36.06 40.11 19.29
C GLU A 962 -35.73 41.60 19.21
N VAL A 963 -36.77 42.44 19.19
CA VAL A 963 -36.67 43.88 18.96
C VAL A 963 -37.13 44.64 20.20
N VAL A 964 -36.34 45.65 20.59
CA VAL A 964 -36.72 46.65 21.59
C VAL A 964 -37.26 47.87 20.86
N PHE A 965 -38.55 48.16 20.99
CA PHE A 965 -39.19 49.33 20.37
C PHE A 965 -39.07 50.59 21.23
N THR A 966 -39.23 51.74 20.60
CA THR A 966 -39.21 53.06 21.25
C THR A 966 -40.34 53.10 22.31
N GLY A 967 -39.99 53.22 23.59
CA GLY A 967 -40.91 53.01 24.74
C GLY A 967 -40.67 51.74 25.56
N GLY A 968 -39.61 50.96 25.27
CA GLY A 968 -39.11 49.88 26.13
C GLY A 968 -39.78 48.52 25.93
N LYS A 969 -40.81 48.42 25.09
CA LYS A 969 -41.51 47.15 24.79
C LYS A 969 -40.61 46.21 23.97
N ARG A 970 -40.49 44.98 24.44
CA ARG A 970 -39.76 43.89 23.76
C ARG A 970 -40.74 42.97 23.03
N LYS A 971 -40.44 42.63 21.77
CA LYS A 971 -41.21 41.65 20.99
C LYS A 971 -40.27 40.70 20.26
N LYS A 972 -40.64 39.41 20.23
CA LYS A 972 -40.04 38.40 19.36
C LYS A 972 -40.88 38.31 18.09
N LEU A 973 -40.26 38.53 16.95
CA LEU A 973 -40.91 38.64 15.65
C LEU A 973 -40.25 37.69 14.66
N ALA A 974 -41.06 36.89 13.95
CA ALA A 974 -40.57 36.12 12.82
C ALA A 974 -40.45 37.06 11.61
N VAL A 975 -39.25 37.18 11.04
CA VAL A 975 -38.91 38.19 10.02
C VAL A 975 -39.84 38.09 8.80
N LYS A 976 -40.22 36.87 8.41
CA LYS A 976 -41.15 36.60 7.30
C LYS A 976 -42.53 37.24 7.47
N TYR A 977 -43.03 37.37 8.69
CA TYR A 977 -44.40 37.83 8.96
C TYR A 977 -44.47 39.25 9.53
N ALA A 978 -43.32 39.81 9.91
CA ALA A 978 -43.26 41.07 10.66
C ALA A 978 -43.12 42.33 9.80
N ASN A 979 -43.03 42.21 8.46
CA ASN A 979 -42.95 43.34 7.51
C ASN A 979 -41.98 44.46 7.95
N LEU A 980 -40.81 44.07 8.45
CA LEU A 980 -39.82 44.99 9.01
C LEU A 980 -39.14 45.79 7.90
N GLN A 981 -39.04 47.11 8.06
CA GLN A 981 -38.23 47.97 7.20
C GLN A 981 -36.97 48.42 7.95
N ARG A 982 -35.80 48.39 7.30
CA ARG A 982 -34.54 48.85 7.90
C ARG A 982 -34.45 50.37 7.82
N ILE A 983 -33.98 51.01 8.89
CA ILE A 983 -33.53 52.41 8.90
C ILE A 983 -32.03 52.46 8.64
#